data_AF-A0A948S666-F1
#
_entry.id   AF-A0A948S666-F1
#
_cell.length_a   1.000
_cell.length_b   1.000
_cell.length_c   1.000
_cell.angle_alpha   90.00
_cell.angle_beta   90.00
_cell.angle_gamma   90.00
#
_symmetry.space_group_name_H-M   'P 1'
#
loop_
_entity.id
_entity.type
_entity.pdbx_description
1 polymer ?
#
loop_
_entity_poly.entity_id
_entity_poly.type
_entity_poly.pdbx_seq_one_letter_code
_entity_poly.pdbx_strand_id
1 'polypeptide(L)'
;MFHAPRRWLAALLITVVPVAPGRSQPATNAFYAAPIVGGQAEWVVFANDVVGWRPFANAGFFGSSTVIANIEAGLIWPGHEVFIRPPGSTNGFAAFQNTNALNEYDFHATMVGHVLAGSGYNGSGYTFTGLGMAPQASVVSAGIATDFSTNNVGSFETSYGSVVTAYKALFTGTGGSVRADVINSSWGGYDPSAESLEALALDGLAAQNPNTSFVVSAGNSDVSPVGWPASGFNNIGVGSVGSPNFLVPSAFSSRGLDDFYNPVTGLTVVDARVGVDVSAPGEVLYLAAYLGDSGGIGAGAPSLVQQPPPTNLYFYNMDGTSFAAPVVAGGIAVLKDVANRDAMVNLVGITNAQDSRVVKSVVMAGAIETVGWNNAQSRGTNGAMSTAMGLDPATGAGSLDLGRSSDAYFFGTRDIGGSGGGVIADAGWDFGSVGLHGTNDYQFGAAFSQDVELTVSLNWFAGRAFDMDTNLGGNLSFADLNLEVWEVSGGSLSALVGRSATLYNNSEYLRLDLSGGKTYGLRVTFDGMVFDQTPGVTSESYGLSWIAAPYDTLYWNAGSTNAGLWNGLAANWNTSPPGISGTAESITKGLDQLVISSGTNNSATVTVSGSQLARGLVLQDGMVSLAGTNSGSIYLQTGGITAAAGISGNSALQSSVSLVLSGDQSWQNSSAYNLQVGSAVSGTGDVSIKAESGGSIVISGPLNQLGSIVNNGSGTATNTVSGLIGANVTGVTQDSATSKLVIGAGIHSYTGITTVAEGNLVVSGDISSSTLTSVQAGGVLSGSGTVGNTVILAGGTGSPGNSPGTMTIDGNFAWLGGGNYNWQIHDVLGAAGQPVGWDLYNVSGVLDLSALTLGSRFNINLWSLSDTGPDVSGDADNFDYSRNYAWTIVATTMGVTGFDASYFNINTGAANGTAGFSNGLLGGGFSLRVDGNNLQLVFNTAVPEPGTWAAAAVLLASALVVRYRRGSSVSRRRSPR
;
A
#
# COMPACT_ATOMS: atom_id res chain seq x y z
N MET A 1 -29.45 -2.11 25.21
CA MET A 1 -29.78 -2.89 23.98
C MET A 1 -28.53 -3.08 23.12
N PHE A 2 -27.46 -3.54 23.77
CA PHE A 2 -26.15 -3.77 23.14
C PHE A 2 -26.28 -5.04 22.29
N HIS A 3 -26.31 -4.88 20.97
CA HIS A 3 -26.43 -6.01 20.06
C HIS A 3 -25.05 -6.64 19.86
N ALA A 4 -24.79 -7.76 20.53
CA ALA A 4 -23.84 -8.73 20.01
C ALA A 4 -24.45 -9.35 18.73
N PRO A 5 -23.80 -9.25 17.55
CA PRO A 5 -24.37 -9.75 16.30
C PRO A 5 -24.42 -11.28 16.27
N ARG A 6 -25.36 -11.78 15.45
CA ARG A 6 -25.95 -13.13 15.35
C ARG A 6 -25.01 -14.34 15.10
N ARG A 7 -23.69 -14.23 15.29
CA ARG A 7 -22.73 -15.31 15.00
C ARG A 7 -22.21 -16.09 16.22
N TRP A 8 -22.44 -15.63 17.44
CA TRP A 8 -21.94 -16.28 18.65
C TRP A 8 -22.53 -17.69 18.91
N LEU A 9 -23.74 -17.99 18.41
CA LEU A 9 -24.29 -19.35 18.52
C LEU A 9 -23.57 -20.39 17.65
N ALA A 10 -22.83 -19.97 16.61
CA ALA A 10 -22.02 -20.86 15.78
C ALA A 10 -20.58 -21.04 16.33
N ALA A 11 -20.09 -20.08 17.12
CA ALA A 11 -18.80 -20.18 17.83
C ALA A 11 -18.89 -21.01 19.13
N LEU A 12 -20.09 -21.16 19.70
CA LEU A 12 -20.32 -21.98 20.88
C LEU A 12 -20.47 -23.49 20.55
N LEU A 13 -19.69 -24.02 19.60
CA LEU A 13 -19.45 -25.47 19.51
C LEU A 13 -18.46 -25.85 20.64
N ILE A 14 -18.85 -25.56 21.89
CA ILE A 14 -18.01 -25.79 23.08
C ILE A 14 -17.74 -27.27 23.17
N THR A 15 -16.48 -27.62 22.97
CA THR A 15 -15.96 -28.89 23.42
C THR A 15 -14.87 -28.56 24.42
N VAL A 16 -15.00 -29.10 25.61
CA VAL A 16 -14.09 -28.84 26.72
C VAL A 16 -13.18 -30.06 26.85
N VAL A 17 -11.88 -29.84 26.99
CA VAL A 17 -10.91 -30.95 27.04
C VAL A 17 -10.11 -30.86 28.34
N PRO A 18 -9.95 -31.98 29.08
CA PRO A 18 -9.04 -32.03 30.22
C PRO A 18 -7.59 -32.04 29.74
N VAL A 19 -6.76 -31.20 30.35
CA VAL A 19 -5.30 -31.26 30.17
C VAL A 19 -4.70 -32.00 31.36
N ALA A 20 -3.88 -33.03 31.10
CA ALA A 20 -3.12 -33.70 32.15
C ALA A 20 -1.95 -32.79 32.58
N PRO A 21 -1.62 -32.67 33.88
CA PRO A 21 -0.43 -31.93 34.32
C PRO A 21 0.82 -32.51 33.63
N GLY A 22 1.44 -31.71 32.77
CA GLY A 22 2.52 -32.15 31.88
C GLY A 22 3.80 -32.58 32.61
N ARG A 23 4.45 -33.62 32.07
CA ARG A 23 5.78 -34.11 32.45
C ARG A 23 6.84 -33.01 32.38
N SER A 24 7.78 -33.03 33.33
CA SER A 24 8.95 -32.14 33.38
C SER A 24 9.80 -32.23 32.11
N GLN A 25 9.80 -31.16 31.32
CA GLN A 25 10.78 -30.88 30.27
C GLN A 25 11.37 -29.47 30.48
N PRO A 26 12.63 -29.23 30.10
CA PRO A 26 13.30 -27.96 30.34
C PRO A 26 12.58 -26.81 29.63
N ALA A 27 12.53 -25.67 30.32
CA ALA A 27 11.65 -24.54 30.12
C ALA A 27 11.54 -24.03 28.67
N THR A 28 10.32 -24.05 28.14
CA THR A 28 9.87 -23.18 27.05
C THR A 28 8.52 -22.61 27.49
N ASN A 29 8.46 -21.28 27.64
CA ASN A 29 7.47 -20.53 28.41
C ASN A 29 6.52 -19.77 27.46
N ALA A 30 5.41 -20.36 26.98
CA ALA A 30 4.55 -19.65 26.02
C ALA A 30 3.10 -20.18 25.86
N PHE A 31 2.08 -19.30 25.75
CA PHE A 31 0.72 -19.68 25.34
C PHE A 31 0.57 -19.83 23.83
N TYR A 32 -0.20 -20.83 23.42
CA TYR A 32 -0.27 -21.21 22.00
C TYR A 32 -1.67 -21.05 21.41
N ALA A 33 -1.66 -20.79 20.10
CA ALA A 33 -2.79 -20.95 19.21
C ALA A 33 -2.60 -22.22 18.38
N ALA A 34 -3.67 -23.00 18.25
CA ALA A 34 -3.66 -24.24 17.49
C ALA A 34 -5.08 -24.61 17.06
N PRO A 35 -5.37 -24.70 15.74
CA PRO A 35 -6.67 -25.17 15.29
C PRO A 35 -6.78 -26.65 15.64
N ILE A 36 -7.76 -26.97 16.48
CA ILE A 36 -8.05 -28.35 16.86
C ILE A 36 -9.19 -28.86 15.99
N VAL A 37 -8.89 -29.82 15.12
CA VAL A 37 -9.87 -30.52 14.26
C VAL A 37 -9.80 -32.01 14.58
N GLY A 38 -10.95 -32.61 14.93
CA GLY A 38 -11.01 -34.04 15.28
C GLY A 38 -10.18 -34.43 16.51
N GLY A 39 -9.86 -33.48 17.39
CA GLY A 39 -9.07 -33.70 18.61
C GLY A 39 -7.55 -33.72 18.41
N GLN A 40 -7.04 -33.26 17.25
CA GLN A 40 -5.62 -33.09 16.99
C GLN A 40 -5.35 -31.64 16.55
N ALA A 41 -4.18 -31.10 16.92
CA ALA A 41 -3.73 -29.78 16.47
C ALA A 41 -3.16 -29.87 15.04
N GLU A 42 -3.60 -28.98 14.15
CA GLU A 42 -3.05 -28.91 12.80
C GLU A 42 -1.67 -28.22 12.78
N TRP A 43 -1.47 -27.22 13.63
CA TRP A 43 -0.21 -26.51 13.88
C TRP A 43 -0.21 -25.88 15.28
N VAL A 44 0.96 -25.49 15.79
CA VAL A 44 1.13 -24.84 17.10
C VAL A 44 2.02 -23.61 16.94
N VAL A 45 1.49 -22.44 17.29
CA VAL A 45 2.23 -21.17 17.27
C VAL A 45 2.05 -20.47 18.61
N PHE A 46 3.12 -19.88 19.12
CA PHE A 46 3.13 -19.18 20.40
C PHE A 46 2.86 -17.69 20.18
N ALA A 47 1.68 -17.22 20.59
CA ALA A 47 1.24 -15.85 20.29
C ALA A 47 2.14 -14.79 20.96
N ASN A 48 2.64 -15.06 22.16
CA ASN A 48 3.64 -14.23 22.83
C ASN A 48 4.98 -14.18 22.06
N ASP A 49 5.47 -15.32 21.55
CA ASP A 49 6.69 -15.35 20.75
C ASP A 49 6.52 -14.58 19.43
N VAL A 50 5.34 -14.65 18.81
CA VAL A 50 5.03 -13.91 17.57
C VAL A 50 5.09 -12.40 17.76
N VAL A 51 4.62 -11.90 18.91
CA VAL A 51 4.69 -10.46 19.21
C VAL A 51 6.03 -10.03 19.85
N GLY A 52 7.06 -10.88 19.81
CA GLY A 52 8.40 -10.51 20.28
C GLY A 52 8.55 -10.47 21.81
N TRP A 53 7.74 -11.21 22.56
CA TRP A 53 7.74 -11.19 24.04
C TRP A 53 8.96 -11.89 24.69
N ARG A 54 9.53 -12.89 24.02
CA ARG A 54 10.51 -13.81 24.61
C ARG A 54 11.80 -13.18 25.14
N PRO A 55 12.39 -12.15 24.50
CA PRO A 55 13.56 -11.44 25.05
C PRO A 55 13.31 -10.86 26.45
N PHE A 56 12.12 -10.33 26.71
CA PHE A 56 11.76 -9.76 28.02
C PHE A 56 11.67 -10.83 29.11
N ALA A 57 11.03 -11.95 28.79
CA ALA A 57 10.93 -13.09 29.69
C ALA A 57 12.29 -13.67 30.06
N ASN A 58 13.19 -13.79 29.08
CA ASN A 58 14.57 -14.24 29.30
C ASN A 58 15.37 -13.28 30.19
N ALA A 59 15.08 -11.97 30.11
CA ALA A 59 15.64 -10.95 30.97
C ALA A 59 14.92 -10.83 32.34
N GLY A 60 13.86 -11.62 32.58
CA GLY A 60 13.14 -11.67 33.85
C GLY A 60 12.06 -10.60 34.02
N PHE A 61 11.61 -9.98 32.94
CA PHE A 61 10.51 -9.00 32.96
C PHE A 61 9.19 -9.71 32.64
N PHE A 62 8.26 -9.62 33.59
CA PHE A 62 7.01 -10.38 33.59
C PHE A 62 5.80 -9.52 34.02
N GLY A 63 5.96 -8.19 34.07
CA GLY A 63 4.93 -7.26 34.55
C GLY A 63 4.98 -7.03 36.07
N SER A 64 6.00 -7.51 36.77
CA SER A 64 6.04 -7.60 38.24
C SER A 64 5.94 -6.27 39.00
N SER A 65 6.27 -5.14 38.37
CA SER A 65 6.15 -3.80 38.94
C SER A 65 4.90 -3.05 38.48
N THR A 66 4.03 -3.70 37.71
CA THR A 66 2.85 -3.07 37.11
C THR A 66 1.54 -3.55 37.71
N VAL A 67 0.57 -2.64 37.72
CA VAL A 67 -0.83 -2.90 38.05
C VAL A 67 -1.65 -2.84 36.76
N ILE A 68 -2.33 -3.94 36.44
CA ILE A 68 -3.26 -4.00 35.33
C ILE A 68 -4.69 -4.05 35.86
N ALA A 69 -5.55 -3.16 35.39
CA ALA A 69 -6.97 -3.28 35.60
C ALA A 69 -7.60 -4.07 34.45
N ASN A 70 -8.39 -5.10 34.80
CA ASN A 70 -9.19 -5.84 33.84
C ASN A 70 -10.67 -5.51 34.07
N ILE A 71 -11.23 -4.64 33.24
CA ILE A 71 -12.61 -4.17 33.36
C ILE A 71 -13.45 -4.87 32.30
N GLU A 72 -14.27 -5.83 32.75
CA GLU A 72 -15.05 -6.73 31.90
C GLU A 72 -16.49 -6.82 32.41
N ALA A 73 -17.34 -7.59 31.72
CA ALA A 73 -18.71 -7.84 32.17
C ALA A 73 -18.76 -8.30 33.64
N GLY A 74 -17.91 -9.27 33.99
CA GLY A 74 -17.73 -9.77 35.35
C GLY A 74 -16.27 -9.82 35.80
N LEU A 75 -16.01 -10.59 36.85
CA LEU A 75 -14.71 -10.75 37.48
C LEU A 75 -13.97 -11.98 36.95
N ILE A 76 -12.63 -11.89 36.89
CA ILE A 76 -11.75 -13.05 36.70
C ILE A 76 -11.98 -14.04 37.84
N TRP A 77 -12.17 -15.32 37.53
CA TRP A 77 -12.17 -16.39 38.53
C TRP A 77 -10.74 -16.91 38.77
N PRO A 78 -10.09 -16.60 39.91
CA PRO A 78 -8.68 -16.94 40.15
C PRO A 78 -8.46 -18.42 40.51
N GLY A 79 -9.52 -19.23 40.55
CA GLY A 79 -9.44 -20.65 40.94
C GLY A 79 -8.86 -21.57 39.86
N HIS A 80 -8.72 -21.08 38.62
CA HIS A 80 -8.15 -21.86 37.52
C HIS A 80 -6.62 -22.00 37.64
N GLU A 81 -6.06 -23.13 37.21
CA GLU A 81 -4.63 -23.46 37.34
C GLU A 81 -3.71 -22.46 36.63
N VAL A 82 -4.21 -21.80 35.58
CA VAL A 82 -3.49 -20.75 34.87
C VAL A 82 -3.18 -19.54 35.76
N PHE A 83 -3.88 -19.33 36.87
CA PHE A 83 -3.61 -18.21 37.78
C PHE A 83 -2.70 -18.57 38.95
N ILE A 84 -2.22 -19.82 39.02
CA ILE A 84 -1.23 -20.23 40.01
C ILE A 84 0.08 -19.49 39.72
N ARG A 85 0.59 -18.77 40.73
CA ARG A 85 1.82 -17.98 40.69
C ARG A 85 3.01 -18.75 41.30
N PRO A 86 4.27 -18.43 40.92
CA PRO A 86 5.45 -18.95 41.59
C PRO A 86 5.50 -18.60 43.09
N PRO A 87 6.09 -19.46 43.95
CA PRO A 87 6.35 -19.14 45.35
C PRO A 87 7.14 -17.84 45.48
N GLY A 88 6.67 -16.92 46.33
CA GLY A 88 7.29 -15.62 46.54
C GLY A 88 6.76 -14.50 45.64
N SER A 89 5.87 -14.78 44.68
CA SER A 89 5.10 -13.74 43.99
C SER A 89 4.20 -13.00 44.98
N THR A 90 4.42 -11.70 45.17
CA THR A 90 3.59 -10.85 46.04
C THR A 90 2.35 -10.32 45.33
N ASN A 91 2.39 -10.28 44.00
CA ASN A 91 1.27 -9.82 43.17
C ASN A 91 0.27 -10.95 42.92
N GLY A 92 -1.01 -10.60 42.87
CA GLY A 92 -2.11 -11.53 42.67
C GLY A 92 -3.29 -10.89 41.95
N PHE A 93 -4.42 -11.60 42.01
CA PHE A 93 -5.69 -11.14 41.45
C PHE A 93 -6.55 -10.61 42.60
N ALA A 94 -6.96 -9.34 42.49
CA ALA A 94 -7.89 -8.69 43.40
C ALA A 94 -9.18 -8.33 42.65
N ALA A 95 -10.31 -8.37 43.35
CA ALA A 95 -11.59 -7.92 42.81
C ALA A 95 -11.93 -6.53 43.35
N PHE A 96 -12.11 -5.56 42.46
CA PHE A 96 -12.73 -4.30 42.80
C PHE A 96 -14.24 -4.49 42.95
N GLN A 97 -14.79 -4.12 44.11
CA GLN A 97 -16.20 -4.24 44.41
C GLN A 97 -16.96 -3.01 43.88
N ASN A 98 -17.51 -3.14 42.67
CA ASN A 98 -18.27 -2.07 42.04
C ASN A 98 -19.71 -2.06 42.58
N THR A 99 -20.06 -1.06 43.38
CA THR A 99 -21.38 -0.96 44.02
C THR A 99 -22.56 -0.87 43.05
N ASN A 100 -22.29 -0.61 41.77
CA ASN A 100 -23.30 -0.47 40.72
C ASN A 100 -23.34 -1.66 39.74
N ALA A 101 -22.59 -2.74 40.01
CA ALA A 101 -22.53 -3.94 39.17
C ALA A 101 -22.79 -5.21 39.99
N LEU A 102 -23.02 -6.34 39.30
CA LEU A 102 -23.25 -7.64 39.93
C LEU A 102 -22.01 -8.20 40.63
N ASN A 103 -20.80 -7.87 40.14
CA ASN A 103 -19.52 -8.40 40.63
C ASN A 103 -19.45 -9.94 40.68
N GLU A 104 -20.09 -10.58 39.71
CA GLU A 104 -20.05 -12.04 39.55
C GLU A 104 -18.78 -12.49 38.82
N TYR A 105 -18.31 -13.70 39.11
CA TYR A 105 -17.27 -14.32 38.30
C TYR A 105 -17.82 -14.65 36.91
N ASP A 106 -17.03 -14.39 35.89
CA ASP A 106 -17.43 -14.53 34.50
C ASP A 106 -16.40 -15.29 33.65
N PHE A 107 -16.92 -16.05 32.69
CA PHE A 107 -16.11 -16.91 31.83
C PHE A 107 -15.26 -16.12 30.85
N HIS A 108 -15.80 -15.05 30.28
CA HIS A 108 -15.09 -14.21 29.33
C HIS A 108 -14.01 -13.41 30.04
N ALA A 109 -14.33 -12.78 31.18
CA ALA A 109 -13.35 -12.12 32.02
C ALA A 109 -12.19 -13.05 32.42
N THR A 110 -12.49 -14.33 32.71
CA THR A 110 -11.49 -15.35 33.04
C THR A 110 -10.59 -15.70 31.84
N MET A 111 -11.14 -15.83 30.65
CA MET A 111 -10.36 -16.04 29.42
C MET A 111 -9.46 -14.83 29.10
N VAL A 112 -9.97 -13.61 29.24
CA VAL A 112 -9.20 -12.37 29.06
C VAL A 112 -8.07 -12.31 30.10
N GLY A 113 -8.37 -12.58 31.37
CA GLY A 113 -7.39 -12.63 32.45
C GLY A 113 -6.27 -13.65 32.19
N HIS A 114 -6.59 -14.77 31.54
CA HIS A 114 -5.60 -15.76 31.12
C HIS A 114 -4.62 -15.19 30.10
N VAL A 115 -5.10 -14.55 29.02
CA VAL A 115 -4.23 -13.92 28.00
C VAL A 115 -3.38 -12.80 28.62
N LEU A 116 -4.00 -11.99 29.46
CA LEU A 116 -3.38 -10.82 30.07
C LEU A 116 -2.25 -11.20 31.03
N ALA A 117 -2.54 -12.09 31.99
CA ALA A 117 -1.67 -12.34 33.12
C ALA A 117 -1.79 -13.78 33.65
N GLY A 118 -2.12 -14.77 32.83
CA GLY A 118 -1.94 -16.17 33.20
C GLY A 118 -0.48 -16.45 33.54
N SER A 119 -0.22 -17.23 34.57
CA SER A 119 1.11 -17.73 34.92
C SER A 119 1.22 -19.22 34.59
N GLY A 120 0.22 -20.03 34.96
CA GLY A 120 0.27 -21.47 34.74
C GLY A 120 1.41 -22.14 35.50
N TYR A 121 1.82 -21.60 36.64
CA TYR A 121 2.96 -22.13 37.39
C TYR A 121 2.60 -23.49 37.99
N ASN A 122 3.37 -24.52 37.67
CA ASN A 122 3.09 -25.91 38.07
C ASN A 122 3.97 -26.45 39.21
N GLY A 123 4.74 -25.58 39.87
CA GLY A 123 5.70 -25.99 40.91
C GLY A 123 7.15 -26.05 40.43
N SER A 124 7.40 -26.24 39.13
CA SER A 124 8.75 -26.32 38.53
C SER A 124 9.05 -25.19 37.55
N GLY A 125 8.03 -24.51 37.03
CA GLY A 125 8.15 -23.44 36.06
C GLY A 125 6.79 -23.05 35.50
N TYR A 126 6.81 -22.19 34.48
CA TYR A 126 5.63 -21.80 33.72
C TYR A 126 5.23 -22.91 32.74
N THR A 127 3.93 -23.13 32.55
CA THR A 127 3.43 -24.07 31.54
C THR A 127 3.15 -23.37 30.22
N PHE A 128 3.19 -24.13 29.13
CA PHE A 128 2.76 -23.61 27.84
C PHE A 128 1.26 -23.23 27.84
N THR A 129 0.41 -24.06 28.44
CA THR A 129 -1.05 -23.84 28.38
C THR A 129 -1.56 -22.70 29.26
N GLY A 130 -0.72 -22.13 30.12
CA GLY A 130 -1.17 -21.20 31.17
C GLY A 130 -0.52 -19.83 31.22
N LEU A 131 0.39 -19.51 30.31
CA LEU A 131 1.22 -18.31 30.37
C LEU A 131 0.65 -17.16 29.53
N GLY A 132 0.16 -16.09 30.15
CA GLY A 132 -0.21 -14.85 29.47
C GLY A 132 0.96 -13.89 29.26
N MET A 133 0.67 -12.68 28.81
CA MET A 133 1.66 -11.65 28.47
C MET A 133 2.38 -11.05 29.69
N ALA A 134 1.69 -10.84 30.82
CA ALA A 134 2.24 -10.22 32.03
C ALA A 134 2.03 -11.13 33.26
N PRO A 135 2.71 -12.30 33.32
CA PRO A 135 2.42 -13.37 34.28
C PRO A 135 2.84 -13.09 35.72
N GLN A 136 3.38 -11.92 36.05
CA GLN A 136 3.66 -11.48 37.42
C GLN A 136 3.03 -10.13 37.75
N ALA A 137 2.22 -9.55 36.85
CA ALA A 137 1.50 -8.30 37.13
C ALA A 137 0.48 -8.47 38.26
N SER A 138 0.28 -7.38 39.01
CA SER A 138 -0.85 -7.26 39.91
C SER A 138 -2.10 -6.97 39.09
N VAL A 139 -3.15 -7.77 39.24
CA VAL A 139 -4.37 -7.62 38.45
C VAL A 139 -5.53 -7.22 39.34
N VAL A 140 -6.19 -6.11 39.00
CA VAL A 140 -7.44 -5.69 39.64
C VAL A 140 -8.58 -5.93 38.64
N SER A 141 -9.42 -6.94 38.91
CA SER A 141 -10.58 -7.25 38.09
C SER A 141 -11.78 -6.41 38.57
N ALA A 142 -12.51 -5.79 37.64
CA ALA A 142 -13.74 -5.07 37.94
C ALA A 142 -14.86 -5.50 36.99
N GLY A 143 -16.04 -5.79 37.55
CA GLY A 143 -17.24 -6.09 36.79
C GLY A 143 -18.06 -4.81 36.52
N ILE A 144 -18.64 -4.71 35.32
CA ILE A 144 -19.54 -3.60 34.95
C ILE A 144 -20.96 -4.05 34.58
N ALA A 145 -21.21 -5.36 34.49
CA ALA A 145 -22.53 -5.86 34.15
C ALA A 145 -23.54 -5.57 35.27
N THR A 146 -24.70 -5.04 34.88
CA THR A 146 -25.89 -4.94 35.74
C THR A 146 -26.83 -6.13 35.55
N ASP A 147 -26.72 -6.81 34.40
CA ASP A 147 -27.47 -8.02 34.07
C ASP A 147 -26.72 -8.84 33.00
N PHE A 148 -26.89 -10.16 33.00
CA PHE A 148 -26.35 -11.08 31.99
C PHE A 148 -27.48 -11.68 31.17
N SER A 149 -27.27 -11.79 29.85
CA SER A 149 -28.30 -12.33 28.96
C SER A 149 -28.54 -13.82 29.20
N THR A 150 -29.81 -14.20 29.30
CA THR A 150 -30.24 -15.61 29.42
C THR A 150 -30.37 -16.33 28.08
N ASN A 151 -30.27 -15.61 26.96
CA ASN A 151 -30.47 -16.16 25.61
C ASN A 151 -29.27 -15.95 24.67
N ASN A 152 -28.26 -15.19 25.10
CA ASN A 152 -27.05 -14.92 24.32
C ASN A 152 -25.83 -14.90 25.24
N VAL A 153 -25.14 -16.03 25.35
CA VAL A 153 -23.98 -16.21 26.24
C VAL A 153 -22.92 -15.15 25.94
N GLY A 154 -22.42 -14.49 26.99
CA GLY A 154 -21.43 -13.41 26.87
C GLY A 154 -22.01 -12.01 26.64
N SER A 155 -23.30 -11.89 26.33
CA SER A 155 -23.99 -10.59 26.27
C SER A 155 -24.42 -10.13 27.66
N PHE A 156 -24.33 -8.83 27.92
CA PHE A 156 -24.69 -8.22 29.19
C PHE A 156 -25.22 -6.80 29.00
N GLU A 157 -25.85 -6.24 30.02
CA GLU A 157 -26.24 -4.82 30.07
C GLU A 157 -25.38 -4.07 31.08
N THR A 158 -25.22 -2.78 30.86
CA THR A 158 -24.50 -1.85 31.74
C THR A 158 -25.38 -0.66 32.10
N SER A 159 -24.94 0.11 33.09
CA SER A 159 -25.45 1.45 33.35
C SER A 159 -24.30 2.44 33.40
N TYR A 160 -24.59 3.73 33.24
CA TYR A 160 -23.60 4.79 33.42
C TYR A 160 -22.80 4.65 34.72
N GLY A 161 -23.52 4.40 35.82
CA GLY A 161 -22.94 4.22 37.14
C GLY A 161 -22.04 2.98 37.24
N SER A 162 -22.43 1.86 36.60
CA SER A 162 -21.62 0.63 36.62
C SER A 162 -20.31 0.83 35.86
N VAL A 163 -20.33 1.52 34.72
CA VAL A 163 -19.12 1.82 33.94
C VAL A 163 -18.24 2.84 34.67
N VAL A 164 -18.74 4.06 34.89
CA VAL A 164 -17.92 5.18 35.36
C VAL A 164 -17.32 4.93 36.75
N THR A 165 -18.02 4.21 37.64
CA THR A 165 -17.49 3.89 38.98
C THR A 165 -16.19 3.08 38.91
N ALA A 166 -16.15 2.05 38.06
CA ALA A 166 -14.97 1.20 37.91
C ALA A 166 -13.81 1.98 37.30
N TYR A 167 -14.06 2.66 36.18
CA TYR A 167 -13.02 3.43 35.49
C TYR A 167 -12.45 4.57 36.34
N LYS A 168 -13.30 5.37 36.99
CA LYS A 168 -12.85 6.43 37.90
C LYS A 168 -11.93 5.86 38.97
N ALA A 169 -12.32 4.77 39.64
CA ALA A 169 -11.53 4.16 40.69
C ALA A 169 -10.15 3.69 40.18
N LEU A 170 -10.09 3.09 39.00
CA LEU A 170 -8.90 2.45 38.47
C LEU A 170 -7.94 3.44 37.76
N PHE A 171 -8.46 4.50 37.14
CA PHE A 171 -7.64 5.59 36.62
C PHE A 171 -7.00 6.43 37.74
N THR A 172 -7.72 6.65 38.83
CA THR A 172 -7.31 7.60 39.89
C THR A 172 -6.75 6.93 41.14
N GLY A 173 -6.91 5.60 41.30
CA GLY A 173 -6.56 4.89 42.53
C GLY A 173 -7.45 5.25 43.72
N THR A 174 -8.74 5.54 43.46
CA THR A 174 -9.73 5.90 44.49
C THR A 174 -10.66 4.74 44.81
N GLY A 175 -11.59 4.92 45.77
CA GLY A 175 -12.61 3.92 46.09
C GLY A 175 -12.06 2.62 46.70
N GLY A 176 -10.88 2.65 47.32
CA GLY A 176 -10.21 1.46 47.87
C GLY A 176 -9.47 0.62 46.82
N SER A 177 -9.37 1.11 45.58
CA SER A 177 -8.53 0.49 44.54
C SER A 177 -7.12 1.06 44.53
N VAL A 178 -6.26 0.47 43.71
CA VAL A 178 -4.96 1.01 43.31
C VAL A 178 -5.06 1.58 41.91
N ARG A 179 -4.30 2.65 41.64
CA ARG A 179 -4.21 3.21 40.30
C ARG A 179 -3.57 2.20 39.36
N ALA A 180 -4.19 1.97 38.21
CA ALA A 180 -3.66 1.08 37.19
C ALA A 180 -2.58 1.77 36.34
N ASP A 181 -1.57 1.01 35.93
CA ASP A 181 -0.61 1.43 34.90
C ASP A 181 -1.17 1.15 33.51
N VAL A 182 -1.99 0.11 33.39
CA VAL A 182 -2.68 -0.30 32.17
C VAL A 182 -4.10 -0.73 32.51
N ILE A 183 -5.08 -0.26 31.74
CA ILE A 183 -6.46 -0.76 31.78
C ILE A 183 -6.70 -1.56 30.50
N ASN A 184 -7.20 -2.78 30.64
CA ASN A 184 -7.71 -3.59 29.54
C ASN A 184 -9.24 -3.67 29.60
N SER A 185 -9.90 -3.60 28.45
CA SER A 185 -11.34 -3.76 28.33
C SER A 185 -11.73 -4.43 27.01
N SER A 186 -12.32 -5.61 27.13
CA SER A 186 -12.52 -6.55 26.03
C SER A 186 -13.99 -6.69 25.65
N TRP A 187 -14.74 -5.59 25.74
CA TRP A 187 -16.17 -5.47 25.51
C TRP A 187 -16.47 -4.21 24.70
N GLY A 188 -17.68 -4.08 24.16
CA GLY A 188 -18.09 -2.85 23.49
C GLY A 188 -19.55 -2.80 23.08
N GLY A 189 -19.92 -1.67 22.48
CA GLY A 189 -21.24 -1.32 21.98
C GLY A 189 -21.16 -0.42 20.74
N TYR A 190 -22.30 -0.19 20.09
CA TYR A 190 -22.35 0.65 18.89
C TYR A 190 -22.40 2.14 19.27
N ASP A 191 -21.33 2.87 18.97
CA ASP A 191 -21.21 4.33 19.11
C ASP A 191 -19.96 4.79 18.32
N PRO A 192 -20.00 4.77 16.96
CA PRO A 192 -18.83 5.06 16.13
C PRO A 192 -18.37 6.53 16.22
N SER A 193 -19.22 7.45 16.68
CA SER A 193 -18.88 8.86 16.89
C SER A 193 -18.30 9.16 18.28
N ALA A 194 -18.30 8.16 19.19
CA ALA A 194 -17.88 8.28 20.57
C ALA A 194 -18.56 9.46 21.30
N GLU A 195 -19.88 9.58 21.16
CA GLU A 195 -20.68 10.69 21.68
C GLU A 195 -21.45 10.35 22.96
N SER A 196 -21.51 9.08 23.35
CA SER A 196 -22.18 8.67 24.58
C SER A 196 -21.56 9.34 25.82
N LEU A 197 -22.37 9.48 26.88
CA LEU A 197 -21.89 10.09 28.14
C LEU A 197 -20.73 9.28 28.73
N GLU A 198 -20.78 7.95 28.60
CA GLU A 198 -19.72 7.04 28.97
C GLU A 198 -18.45 7.30 28.15
N ALA A 199 -18.59 7.51 26.83
CA ALA A 199 -17.47 7.83 25.95
C ALA A 199 -16.73 9.09 26.37
N LEU A 200 -17.48 10.17 26.59
CA LEU A 200 -16.94 11.44 27.06
C LEU A 200 -16.26 11.30 28.42
N ALA A 201 -16.86 10.53 29.34
CA ALA A 201 -16.33 10.36 30.68
C ALA A 201 -15.00 9.60 30.70
N LEU A 202 -14.91 8.50 29.96
CA LEU A 202 -13.72 7.66 29.93
C LEU A 202 -12.56 8.33 29.17
N ASP A 203 -12.83 9.01 28.05
CA ASP A 203 -11.79 9.79 27.36
C ASP A 203 -11.29 10.94 28.23
N GLY A 204 -12.19 11.59 28.99
CA GLY A 204 -11.82 12.63 29.96
C GLY A 204 -10.96 12.08 31.10
N LEU A 205 -11.31 10.91 31.63
CA LEU A 205 -10.50 10.21 32.63
C LEU A 205 -9.12 9.83 32.08
N ALA A 206 -9.04 9.32 30.86
CA ALA A 206 -7.78 8.98 30.20
C ALA A 206 -6.90 10.22 29.99
N ALA A 207 -7.47 11.33 29.50
CA ALA A 207 -6.76 12.60 29.32
C ALA A 207 -6.18 13.16 30.63
N GLN A 208 -6.93 13.04 31.73
CA GLN A 208 -6.53 13.53 33.04
C GLN A 208 -5.60 12.56 33.80
N ASN A 209 -5.47 11.31 33.35
CA ASN A 209 -4.64 10.28 33.97
C ASN A 209 -3.66 9.67 32.96
N PRO A 210 -2.83 10.49 32.28
CA PRO A 210 -2.08 10.06 31.11
C PRO A 210 -1.10 8.91 31.38
N ASN A 211 -0.62 8.71 32.61
CA ASN A 211 0.31 7.61 32.91
C ASN A 211 -0.39 6.23 32.95
N THR A 212 -1.70 6.17 32.74
CA THR A 212 -2.49 4.93 32.66
C THR A 212 -2.83 4.68 31.19
N SER A 213 -2.27 3.63 30.61
CA SER A 213 -2.57 3.26 29.22
C SER A 213 -3.92 2.57 29.14
N PHE A 214 -4.85 3.10 28.35
CA PHE A 214 -6.21 2.55 28.24
C PHE A 214 -6.37 1.76 26.94
N VAL A 215 -6.44 0.43 27.04
CA VAL A 215 -6.45 -0.51 25.91
C VAL A 215 -7.82 -1.16 25.80
N VAL A 216 -8.38 -1.16 24.60
CA VAL A 216 -9.76 -1.55 24.34
C VAL A 216 -9.89 -2.38 23.07
N SER A 217 -10.75 -3.40 23.06
CA SER A 217 -10.99 -4.21 21.85
C SER A 217 -11.84 -3.46 20.83
N ALA A 218 -11.48 -3.55 19.54
CA ALA A 218 -12.19 -2.87 18.44
C ALA A 218 -13.63 -3.39 18.21
N GLY A 219 -13.91 -4.63 18.61
CA GLY A 219 -15.20 -5.31 18.39
C GLY A 219 -15.09 -6.44 17.37
N ASN A 220 -16.18 -7.22 17.25
CA ASN A 220 -16.23 -8.44 16.43
C ASN A 220 -17.35 -8.39 15.39
N SER A 221 -17.49 -7.25 14.70
CA SER A 221 -18.61 -6.96 13.78
C SER A 221 -18.22 -6.97 12.30
N ASP A 222 -17.21 -7.76 11.92
CA ASP A 222 -16.67 -7.85 10.56
C ASP A 222 -16.28 -6.45 10.01
N VAL A 223 -16.71 -6.08 8.80
CA VAL A 223 -16.41 -4.77 8.16
C VAL A 223 -17.28 -3.62 8.68
N SER A 224 -17.78 -3.71 9.91
CA SER A 224 -18.53 -2.62 10.55
C SER A 224 -17.57 -1.68 11.31
N PRO A 225 -17.90 -0.38 11.40
CA PRO A 225 -17.13 0.59 12.19
C PRO A 225 -16.84 0.10 13.61
N VAL A 226 -15.73 0.60 14.15
CA VAL A 226 -15.29 0.31 15.50
C VAL A 226 -16.30 0.89 16.50
N GLY A 227 -16.60 0.10 17.53
CA GLY A 227 -17.58 0.46 18.56
C GLY A 227 -16.93 1.12 19.79
N TRP A 228 -17.75 1.71 20.64
CA TRP A 228 -17.32 2.16 21.97
C TRP A 228 -16.97 0.94 22.86
N PRO A 229 -15.88 0.93 23.64
CA PRO A 229 -15.01 2.05 23.93
C PRO A 229 -13.89 2.37 22.95
N ALA A 230 -13.61 1.48 21.99
CA ALA A 230 -12.52 1.67 21.02
C ALA A 230 -12.70 2.85 20.08
N SER A 231 -13.94 3.26 19.78
CA SER A 231 -14.19 4.49 19.03
C SER A 231 -13.78 5.75 19.81
N GLY A 232 -13.51 5.71 21.12
CA GLY A 232 -12.97 6.86 21.86
C GLY A 232 -11.62 7.33 21.33
N PHE A 233 -11.22 8.55 21.67
CA PHE A 233 -10.01 9.17 21.12
C PHE A 233 -8.77 8.91 21.98
N ASN A 234 -8.94 8.82 23.30
CA ASN A 234 -7.82 8.82 24.26
C ASN A 234 -7.41 7.42 24.71
N ASN A 235 -7.86 6.40 23.98
CA ASN A 235 -7.55 4.99 24.20
C ASN A 235 -6.58 4.44 23.13
N ILE A 236 -6.26 3.16 23.25
CA ILE A 236 -5.57 2.34 22.25
C ILE A 236 -6.57 1.27 21.77
N GLY A 237 -7.15 1.49 20.60
CA GLY A 237 -8.10 0.59 19.95
C GLY A 237 -7.39 -0.60 19.30
N VAL A 238 -7.78 -1.83 19.67
CA VAL A 238 -7.08 -3.05 19.27
C VAL A 238 -7.90 -3.94 18.35
N GLY A 239 -7.45 -4.03 17.10
CA GLY A 239 -7.93 -4.99 16.10
C GLY A 239 -7.36 -6.39 16.30
N SER A 240 -7.88 -7.37 15.56
CA SER A 240 -7.42 -8.75 15.62
C SER A 240 -6.76 -9.16 14.31
N VAL A 241 -5.61 -9.84 14.44
CA VAL A 241 -4.95 -10.57 13.36
C VAL A 241 -4.91 -12.06 13.68
N GLY A 242 -4.83 -12.86 12.62
CA GLY A 242 -4.96 -14.30 12.61
C GLY A 242 -4.10 -14.95 11.54
N SER A 243 -4.45 -16.19 11.16
CA SER A 243 -3.61 -17.12 10.35
C SER A 243 -2.36 -17.64 11.11
N PRO A 244 -1.63 -18.64 10.56
CA PRO A 244 -0.46 -19.23 11.24
C PRO A 244 0.65 -18.24 11.66
N ASN A 245 0.70 -17.03 11.06
CA ASN A 245 1.70 -16.02 11.43
C ASN A 245 1.12 -14.78 12.11
N PHE A 246 -0.20 -14.72 12.38
CA PHE A 246 -0.85 -13.53 12.97
C PHE A 246 -0.56 -12.22 12.23
N LEU A 247 -0.61 -12.26 10.90
CA LEU A 247 -0.46 -11.08 10.04
C LEU A 247 -1.68 -10.81 9.16
N VAL A 248 -2.64 -11.73 9.11
CA VAL A 248 -3.85 -11.54 8.30
C VAL A 248 -4.93 -10.91 9.17
N PRO A 249 -5.56 -9.79 8.78
CA PRO A 249 -6.67 -9.22 9.54
C PRO A 249 -7.77 -10.27 9.75
N SER A 250 -8.14 -10.52 11.01
CA SER A 250 -9.13 -11.53 11.37
C SER A 250 -10.48 -11.19 10.76
N ALA A 251 -11.19 -12.18 10.22
CA ALA A 251 -12.42 -11.92 9.45
C ALA A 251 -13.49 -11.21 10.29
N PHE A 252 -13.57 -11.52 11.59
CA PHE A 252 -14.53 -10.94 12.53
C PHE A 252 -14.15 -9.56 13.06
N SER A 253 -12.89 -9.14 12.99
CA SER A 253 -12.43 -7.91 13.62
C SER A 253 -13.19 -6.71 13.05
N SER A 254 -13.86 -5.94 13.91
CA SER A 254 -14.43 -4.65 13.52
C SER A 254 -13.35 -3.78 12.87
N ARG A 255 -13.72 -3.12 11.77
CA ARG A 255 -12.81 -2.34 10.93
C ARG A 255 -13.58 -1.42 10.00
N GLY A 256 -12.89 -0.45 9.43
CA GLY A 256 -13.46 0.57 8.56
C GLY A 256 -13.23 1.96 9.13
N LEU A 257 -13.98 2.92 8.60
CA LEU A 257 -13.93 4.29 9.09
C LEU A 257 -15.03 4.51 10.13
N ASP A 258 -14.66 5.20 11.20
CA ASP A 258 -15.53 5.65 12.28
C ASP A 258 -16.03 7.07 11.99
N ASP A 259 -17.11 7.43 12.67
CA ASP A 259 -17.70 8.77 12.57
C ASP A 259 -16.93 9.77 13.43
N PHE A 260 -17.06 11.06 13.10
CA PHE A 260 -16.55 12.17 13.89
C PHE A 260 -17.67 13.16 14.22
N TYR A 261 -17.99 13.34 15.50
CA TYR A 261 -18.96 14.33 15.96
C TYR A 261 -18.29 15.64 16.35
N ASN A 262 -18.76 16.75 15.76
CA ASN A 262 -18.34 18.09 16.14
C ASN A 262 -19.38 18.75 17.09
N PRO A 263 -19.05 18.94 18.38
CA PRO A 263 -19.99 19.46 19.36
C PRO A 263 -20.34 20.95 19.18
N VAL A 264 -19.50 21.72 18.46
CA VAL A 264 -19.75 23.14 18.19
C VAL A 264 -20.77 23.31 17.08
N THR A 265 -20.70 22.49 16.03
CA THR A 265 -21.63 22.55 14.91
C THR A 265 -22.86 21.66 15.09
N GLY A 266 -22.77 20.64 15.96
CA GLY A 266 -23.80 19.63 16.17
C GLY A 266 -23.92 18.63 15.02
N LEU A 267 -22.90 18.53 14.15
CA LEU A 267 -22.90 17.66 12.98
C LEU A 267 -21.95 16.47 13.17
N THR A 268 -22.36 15.31 12.65
CA THR A 268 -21.54 14.10 12.53
C THR A 268 -21.05 13.96 11.10
N VAL A 269 -19.73 13.87 10.93
CA VAL A 269 -19.09 13.47 9.67
C VAL A 269 -18.98 11.96 9.67
N VAL A 270 -19.63 11.31 8.72
CA VAL A 270 -19.64 9.85 8.58
C VAL A 270 -18.35 9.38 7.89
N ASP A 271 -17.84 8.21 8.28
CA ASP A 271 -16.65 7.58 7.69
C ASP A 271 -15.42 8.53 7.68
N ALA A 272 -15.14 9.15 8.82
CA ALA A 272 -14.21 10.28 8.94
C ALA A 272 -12.80 9.89 9.39
N ARG A 273 -12.65 8.82 10.18
CA ARG A 273 -11.41 8.51 10.91
C ARG A 273 -11.23 7.01 11.12
N VAL A 274 -10.06 6.55 11.54
CA VAL A 274 -9.80 5.12 11.82
C VAL A 274 -9.86 4.87 13.33
N GLY A 275 -10.66 3.89 13.77
CA GLY A 275 -10.81 3.53 15.20
C GLY A 275 -9.86 2.44 15.70
N VAL A 276 -9.11 1.78 14.81
CA VAL A 276 -8.09 0.78 15.17
C VAL A 276 -6.71 1.44 15.17
N ASP A 277 -6.00 1.41 16.29
CA ASP A 277 -4.64 1.95 16.40
C ASP A 277 -3.57 0.90 16.09
N VAL A 278 -3.76 -0.33 16.56
CA VAL A 278 -2.85 -1.47 16.39
C VAL A 278 -3.63 -2.78 16.45
N SER A 279 -3.08 -3.86 15.94
CA SER A 279 -3.68 -5.20 16.03
C SER A 279 -2.77 -6.19 16.72
N ALA A 280 -3.36 -7.27 17.24
CA ALA A 280 -2.60 -8.35 17.89
C ALA A 280 -3.28 -9.72 17.65
N PRO A 281 -2.56 -10.83 17.91
CA PRO A 281 -3.12 -12.18 17.84
C PRO A 281 -4.44 -12.31 18.59
N GLY A 282 -5.50 -12.75 17.90
CA GLY A 282 -6.81 -12.94 18.51
C GLY A 282 -7.63 -14.09 17.95
N GLU A 283 -7.00 -15.03 17.24
CA GLU A 283 -7.64 -16.22 16.70
C GLU A 283 -7.06 -17.52 17.28
N VAL A 284 -7.91 -18.53 17.34
CA VAL A 284 -7.59 -19.94 17.58
C VAL A 284 -6.89 -20.18 18.92
N LEU A 285 -7.27 -19.41 19.94
CA LEU A 285 -6.62 -19.45 21.25
C LEU A 285 -7.18 -20.58 22.13
N TYR A 286 -6.31 -21.09 23.01
CA TYR A 286 -6.65 -22.07 24.03
C TYR A 286 -6.72 -21.40 25.41
N LEU A 287 -7.94 -21.23 25.96
CA LEU A 287 -8.19 -20.32 27.08
C LEU A 287 -8.88 -20.99 28.28
N ALA A 288 -8.59 -20.51 29.48
CA ALA A 288 -9.13 -21.06 30.72
C ALA A 288 -10.67 -21.04 30.75
N ALA A 289 -11.29 -22.17 31.12
CA ALA A 289 -12.73 -22.28 31.20
C ALA A 289 -13.22 -22.11 32.65
N TYR A 290 -13.96 -21.04 32.90
CA TYR A 290 -14.80 -20.94 34.09
C TYR A 290 -16.19 -21.45 33.75
N LEU A 291 -16.58 -22.59 34.33
CA LEU A 291 -17.89 -23.22 34.15
C LEU A 291 -18.74 -23.13 35.42
N GLY A 292 -18.61 -22.06 36.21
CA GLY A 292 -19.43 -21.85 37.40
C GLY A 292 -20.84 -21.37 37.10
N ASP A 293 -21.64 -21.20 38.16
CA ASP A 293 -23.07 -20.91 38.14
C ASP A 293 -23.40 -19.40 38.10
N SER A 294 -22.39 -18.54 37.96
CA SER A 294 -22.54 -17.08 37.83
C SER A 294 -22.06 -16.56 36.47
N GLY A 295 -22.28 -15.27 36.23
CA GLY A 295 -21.82 -14.58 35.02
C GLY A 295 -22.53 -15.05 33.76
N GLY A 296 -21.90 -14.85 32.61
CA GLY A 296 -22.52 -15.12 31.31
C GLY A 296 -22.86 -16.59 31.06
N ILE A 297 -22.08 -17.54 31.61
CA ILE A 297 -22.37 -18.99 31.49
C ILE A 297 -23.50 -19.40 32.43
N GLY A 298 -23.48 -18.96 33.69
CA GLY A 298 -24.55 -19.26 34.64
C GLY A 298 -25.93 -18.82 34.14
N ALA A 299 -25.99 -17.62 33.52
CA ALA A 299 -27.22 -17.06 32.97
C ALA A 299 -27.62 -17.68 31.61
N GLY A 300 -26.71 -17.72 30.65
CA GLY A 300 -27.02 -18.02 29.25
C GLY A 300 -26.84 -19.48 28.83
N ALA A 301 -26.12 -20.28 29.61
CA ALA A 301 -25.84 -21.69 29.31
C ALA A 301 -25.81 -22.58 30.57
N PRO A 302 -26.90 -22.64 31.36
CA PRO A 302 -26.93 -23.36 32.63
C PRO A 302 -26.65 -24.87 32.50
N SER A 303 -26.78 -25.45 31.31
CA SER A 303 -26.44 -26.87 31.05
C SER A 303 -24.93 -27.15 31.04
N LEU A 304 -24.08 -26.12 30.91
CA LEU A 304 -22.62 -26.25 30.93
C LEU A 304 -22.02 -26.05 32.32
N VAL A 305 -22.83 -25.60 33.28
CA VAL A 305 -22.41 -25.29 34.65
C VAL A 305 -21.96 -26.55 35.39
N GLN A 306 -20.82 -26.45 36.08
CA GLN A 306 -20.23 -27.47 36.93
C GLN A 306 -19.89 -26.87 38.29
N GLN A 307 -20.25 -27.59 39.36
CA GLN A 307 -20.03 -27.14 40.74
C GLN A 307 -19.36 -28.26 41.57
N PRO A 308 -18.16 -28.01 42.16
CA PRO A 308 -17.36 -26.78 42.04
C PRO A 308 -16.86 -26.57 40.59
N PRO A 309 -16.58 -25.32 40.17
CA PRO A 309 -16.07 -25.06 38.82
C PRO A 309 -14.72 -25.78 38.63
N PRO A 310 -14.49 -26.40 37.47
CA PRO A 310 -13.26 -27.15 37.20
C PRO A 310 -12.06 -26.19 37.09
N THR A 311 -10.92 -26.61 37.64
CA THR A 311 -9.72 -25.76 37.73
C THR A 311 -8.74 -25.96 36.57
N ASN A 312 -8.99 -26.92 35.67
CA ASN A 312 -8.04 -27.40 34.67
C ASN A 312 -8.71 -27.73 33.32
N LEU A 313 -9.82 -27.07 33.02
CA LEU A 313 -10.55 -27.23 31.78
C LEU A 313 -10.41 -25.97 30.94
N TYR A 314 -10.36 -26.14 29.62
CA TYR A 314 -10.08 -25.05 28.71
C TYR A 314 -11.07 -25.05 27.54
N PHE A 315 -11.38 -23.85 27.06
CA PHE A 315 -11.98 -23.61 25.77
C PHE A 315 -10.88 -23.60 24.69
N TYR A 316 -11.18 -24.09 23.50
CA TYR A 316 -10.27 -24.09 22.37
C TYR A 316 -10.90 -23.41 21.16
N ASN A 317 -10.06 -23.03 20.18
CA ASN A 317 -10.47 -22.26 19.00
C ASN A 317 -11.20 -20.96 19.40
N MET A 318 -10.71 -20.28 20.44
CA MET A 318 -11.31 -19.04 20.90
C MET A 318 -10.82 -17.87 20.05
N ASP A 319 -11.79 -17.14 19.50
CA ASP A 319 -11.59 -16.02 18.58
C ASP A 319 -12.21 -14.73 19.15
N GLY A 320 -11.52 -13.60 18.97
CA GLY A 320 -12.07 -12.28 19.25
C GLY A 320 -11.02 -11.19 19.43
N THR A 321 -11.38 -9.95 19.07
CA THR A 321 -10.61 -8.76 19.47
C THR A 321 -10.53 -8.62 20.99
N SER A 322 -11.49 -9.23 21.71
CA SER A 322 -11.44 -9.43 23.16
C SER A 322 -10.20 -10.18 23.66
N PHE A 323 -9.50 -10.91 22.79
CA PHE A 323 -8.26 -11.59 23.13
C PHE A 323 -7.03 -10.92 22.52
N ALA A 324 -7.20 -10.09 21.48
CA ALA A 324 -6.13 -9.25 20.96
C ALA A 324 -5.81 -8.06 21.90
N ALA A 325 -6.84 -7.39 22.46
CA ALA A 325 -6.68 -6.30 23.42
C ALA A 325 -5.80 -6.66 24.64
N PRO A 326 -6.02 -7.79 25.34
CA PRO A 326 -5.15 -8.18 26.46
C PRO A 326 -3.74 -8.58 26.04
N VAL A 327 -3.49 -8.93 24.77
CA VAL A 327 -2.12 -9.11 24.26
C VAL A 327 -1.37 -7.79 24.25
N VAL A 328 -1.99 -6.73 23.72
CA VAL A 328 -1.43 -5.37 23.72
C VAL A 328 -1.29 -4.84 25.15
N ALA A 329 -2.32 -4.96 25.98
CA ALA A 329 -2.30 -4.47 27.36
C ALA A 329 -1.21 -5.14 28.20
N GLY A 330 -1.08 -6.47 28.11
CA GLY A 330 -0.01 -7.20 28.80
C GLY A 330 1.38 -6.90 28.24
N GLY A 331 1.50 -6.70 26.92
CA GLY A 331 2.74 -6.25 26.29
C GLY A 331 3.19 -4.88 26.80
N ILE A 332 2.27 -3.91 26.89
CA ILE A 332 2.53 -2.59 27.49
C ILE A 332 2.93 -2.73 28.96
N ALA A 333 2.27 -3.60 29.73
CA ALA A 333 2.64 -3.86 31.11
C ALA A 333 4.08 -4.40 31.24
N VAL A 334 4.53 -5.25 30.32
CA VAL A 334 5.94 -5.70 30.29
C VAL A 334 6.89 -4.56 29.91
N LEU A 335 6.55 -3.72 28.93
CA LEU A 335 7.36 -2.54 28.58
C LEU A 335 7.49 -1.58 29.77
N LYS A 336 6.39 -1.33 30.50
CA LYS A 336 6.40 -0.51 31.72
C LYS A 336 7.19 -1.19 32.85
N ASP A 337 7.16 -2.53 32.95
CA ASP A 337 7.94 -3.29 33.92
C ASP A 337 9.45 -3.10 33.72
N VAL A 338 9.91 -3.15 32.47
CA VAL A 338 11.31 -2.84 32.10
C VAL A 338 11.64 -1.40 32.49
N ALA A 339 10.80 -0.44 32.08
CA ALA A 339 11.01 0.98 32.38
C ALA A 339 11.12 1.27 33.89
N ASN A 340 10.38 0.52 34.72
CA ASN A 340 10.33 0.67 36.18
C ASN A 340 11.48 -0.03 36.93
N ARG A 341 12.05 -1.12 36.38
CA ARG A 341 12.98 -1.99 37.12
C ARG A 341 14.39 -2.02 36.56
N ASP A 342 14.57 -1.80 35.26
CA ASP A 342 15.88 -1.95 34.65
C ASP A 342 16.76 -0.72 34.92
N ALA A 343 17.78 -0.92 35.75
CA ALA A 343 18.76 0.10 36.10
C ALA A 343 19.63 0.55 34.90
N MET A 344 19.76 -0.27 33.85
CA MET A 344 20.49 0.10 32.63
C MET A 344 19.64 0.96 31.70
N VAL A 345 18.32 0.74 31.69
CA VAL A 345 17.36 1.55 30.92
C VAL A 345 17.07 2.87 31.64
N ASN A 346 16.99 2.87 32.98
CA ASN A 346 16.87 4.04 33.86
C ASN A 346 15.74 5.02 33.48
N LEU A 347 14.58 4.49 33.09
CA LEU A 347 13.40 5.30 32.76
C LEU A 347 12.53 5.65 33.97
N VAL A 348 12.82 5.11 35.15
CA VAL A 348 12.08 5.37 36.42
C VAL A 348 11.98 6.87 36.75
N GLY A 349 12.98 7.67 36.34
CA GLY A 349 13.00 9.11 36.53
C GLY A 349 12.38 9.94 35.41
N ILE A 350 11.97 9.31 34.29
CA ILE A 350 11.41 9.99 33.11
C ILE A 350 9.91 9.74 33.10
N THR A 351 9.14 10.62 33.74
CA THR A 351 7.69 10.45 33.88
C THR A 351 6.97 10.36 32.55
N ASN A 352 7.50 11.03 31.51
CA ASN A 352 6.94 11.04 30.16
C ASN A 352 6.99 9.65 29.49
N ALA A 353 7.90 8.76 29.90
CA ALA A 353 7.93 7.39 29.38
C ALA A 353 6.63 6.62 29.69
N GLN A 354 5.97 6.96 30.80
CA GLN A 354 4.73 6.31 31.22
C GLN A 354 3.47 6.92 30.57
N ASP A 355 3.59 8.09 29.93
CA ASP A 355 2.48 8.79 29.30
C ASP A 355 1.89 7.95 28.16
N SER A 356 0.58 7.79 28.16
CA SER A 356 -0.12 6.92 27.23
C SER A 356 0.02 7.38 25.79
N ARG A 357 0.25 8.67 25.51
CA ARG A 357 0.54 9.14 24.15
C ARG A 357 1.89 8.63 23.65
N VAL A 358 2.90 8.63 24.53
CA VAL A 358 4.23 8.07 24.23
C VAL A 358 4.13 6.57 24.05
N VAL A 359 3.51 5.86 25.00
CA VAL A 359 3.34 4.40 24.93
C VAL A 359 2.58 3.99 23.68
N LYS A 360 1.48 4.69 23.34
CA LYS A 360 0.70 4.47 22.11
C LYS A 360 1.57 4.69 20.87
N SER A 361 2.33 5.79 20.82
CA SER A 361 3.23 6.09 19.70
C SER A 361 4.31 5.03 19.54
N VAL A 362 4.89 4.54 20.64
CA VAL A 362 5.91 3.49 20.64
C VAL A 362 5.38 2.18 20.07
N VAL A 363 4.22 1.70 20.56
CA VAL A 363 3.68 0.42 20.07
C VAL A 363 3.20 0.50 18.62
N MET A 364 2.74 1.67 18.18
CA MET A 364 2.36 1.90 16.78
C MET A 364 3.58 2.03 15.87
N ALA A 365 4.61 2.80 16.24
CA ALA A 365 5.85 2.89 15.46
C ALA A 365 6.56 1.53 15.39
N GLY A 366 6.48 0.72 16.45
CA GLY A 366 6.97 -0.65 16.49
C GLY A 366 6.15 -1.67 15.71
N ALA A 367 4.92 -1.35 15.31
CA ALA A 367 4.04 -2.31 14.65
C ALA A 367 4.58 -2.75 13.28
N ILE A 368 4.49 -4.05 13.01
CA ILE A 368 4.87 -4.65 11.72
C ILE A 368 3.69 -4.67 10.76
N GLU A 369 3.98 -4.53 9.48
CA GLU A 369 2.96 -4.53 8.44
C GLU A 369 2.16 -5.84 8.42
N THR A 370 0.84 -5.71 8.28
CA THR A 370 -0.07 -6.83 8.11
C THR A 370 -0.33 -7.08 6.63
N VAL A 371 -0.84 -8.26 6.33
CA VAL A 371 -1.25 -8.67 5.00
C VAL A 371 -2.37 -7.72 4.51
N GLY A 372 -2.09 -6.98 3.44
CA GLY A 372 -3.03 -6.05 2.81
C GLY A 372 -3.12 -4.68 3.49
N TRP A 373 -2.20 -4.38 4.40
CA TRP A 373 -2.11 -3.08 5.08
C TRP A 373 -2.05 -1.94 4.07
N ASN A 374 -2.93 -0.95 4.22
CA ASN A 374 -2.96 0.23 3.37
C ASN A 374 -3.70 1.38 4.04
N ASN A 375 -2.97 2.46 4.39
CA ASN A 375 -3.54 3.71 4.89
C ASN A 375 -3.84 4.73 3.77
N ALA A 376 -4.08 4.27 2.54
CA ALA A 376 -4.33 5.11 1.36
C ALA A 376 -3.21 6.11 1.04
N GLN A 377 -1.96 5.76 1.35
CA GLN A 377 -0.79 6.52 0.92
C GLN A 377 -0.74 6.63 -0.62
N SER A 378 -0.61 7.86 -1.13
CA SER A 378 -0.52 8.16 -2.56
C SER A 378 0.59 9.15 -2.85
N ARG A 379 1.24 9.01 -4.01
CA ARG A 379 2.34 9.87 -4.42
C ARG A 379 1.82 11.15 -5.08
N GLY A 380 2.20 12.30 -4.53
CA GLY A 380 1.93 13.61 -5.13
C GLY A 380 2.80 13.88 -6.36
N THR A 381 2.47 14.94 -7.10
CA THR A 381 3.24 15.39 -8.28
C THR A 381 4.66 15.86 -7.94
N ASN A 382 4.92 16.22 -6.69
CA ASN A 382 6.24 16.53 -6.15
C ASN A 382 7.06 15.28 -5.78
N GLY A 383 6.51 14.08 -5.95
CA GLY A 383 7.12 12.80 -5.59
C GLY A 383 6.98 12.42 -4.11
N ALA A 384 6.40 13.28 -3.26
CA ALA A 384 6.19 12.98 -1.85
C ALA A 384 5.00 12.04 -1.65
N MET A 385 5.10 11.11 -0.70
CA MET A 385 3.97 10.29 -0.28
C MET A 385 3.04 11.10 0.62
N SER A 386 1.73 10.91 0.47
CA SER A 386 0.75 11.58 1.33
C SER A 386 -0.41 10.66 1.67
N THR A 387 -0.92 10.76 2.89
CA THR A 387 -2.17 10.12 3.34
C THR A 387 -3.04 11.10 4.10
N ALA A 388 -4.36 10.99 3.89
CA ALA A 388 -5.39 11.69 4.64
C ALA A 388 -6.18 10.74 5.57
N MET A 389 -5.76 9.49 5.69
CA MET A 389 -6.39 8.46 6.53
C MET A 389 -5.58 8.18 7.79
N GLY A 390 -4.25 8.35 7.72
CA GLY A 390 -3.31 8.16 8.82
C GLY A 390 -2.99 6.68 9.06
N LEU A 391 -4.02 5.86 9.30
CA LEU A 391 -3.90 4.45 9.66
C LEU A 391 -4.60 3.52 8.66
N ASP A 392 -4.23 2.24 8.67
CA ASP A 392 -4.97 1.21 7.91
C ASP A 392 -6.32 0.92 8.60
N PRO A 393 -7.46 0.98 7.90
CA PRO A 393 -8.78 0.79 8.51
C PRO A 393 -9.00 -0.59 9.13
N ALA A 394 -8.21 -1.60 8.75
CA ALA A 394 -8.35 -2.97 9.23
C ALA A 394 -7.50 -3.27 10.45
N THR A 395 -6.28 -2.74 10.50
CA THR A 395 -5.26 -3.14 11.47
C THR A 395 -4.49 -1.99 12.12
N GLY A 396 -4.83 -0.74 11.82
CA GLY A 396 -4.19 0.43 12.39
C GLY A 396 -2.76 0.60 11.86
N ALA A 397 -1.78 0.72 12.76
CA ALA A 397 -0.36 0.74 12.38
C ALA A 397 0.18 -0.64 11.92
N GLY A 398 -0.57 -1.71 12.19
CA GLY A 398 -0.19 -3.09 11.88
C GLY A 398 -0.27 -4.02 13.10
N SER A 399 0.47 -5.13 13.06
CA SER A 399 0.52 -6.11 14.15
C SER A 399 1.55 -5.72 15.21
N LEU A 400 1.23 -5.93 16.48
CA LEU A 400 2.12 -5.64 17.61
C LEU A 400 3.45 -6.40 17.51
N ASP A 401 4.56 -5.68 17.62
CA ASP A 401 5.90 -6.24 17.79
C ASP A 401 6.62 -5.54 18.96
N LEU A 402 6.81 -6.26 20.06
CA LEU A 402 7.45 -5.74 21.27
C LEU A 402 8.96 -5.55 21.09
N GLY A 403 9.60 -6.28 20.17
CA GLY A 403 11.02 -6.12 19.85
C GLY A 403 11.28 -4.75 19.24
N ARG A 404 10.62 -4.44 18.12
CA ARG A 404 10.70 -3.12 17.47
C ARG A 404 10.23 -2.00 18.40
N SER A 405 9.14 -2.21 19.13
CA SER A 405 8.68 -1.25 20.14
C SER A 405 9.77 -0.94 21.17
N SER A 406 10.52 -1.96 21.61
CA SER A 406 11.61 -1.77 22.58
C SER A 406 12.86 -1.09 22.01
N ASP A 407 13.13 -1.24 20.71
CA ASP A 407 14.20 -0.52 20.02
C ASP A 407 13.99 0.99 20.11
N ALA A 408 12.76 1.45 19.83
CA ALA A 408 12.38 2.85 20.03
C ALA A 408 12.37 3.21 21.53
N TYR A 409 11.76 2.38 22.37
CA TYR A 409 11.46 2.77 23.75
C TYR A 409 12.70 2.86 24.65
N PHE A 410 13.67 1.95 24.49
CA PHE A 410 14.80 1.79 25.42
C PHE A 410 16.16 2.15 24.83
N PHE A 411 16.39 1.91 23.54
CA PHE A 411 17.74 1.96 22.95
C PHE A 411 17.99 3.20 22.07
N GLY A 412 16.94 3.91 21.70
CA GLY A 412 16.99 5.13 20.87
C GLY A 412 17.18 6.45 21.62
N THR A 413 16.90 7.55 20.93
CA THR A 413 16.71 8.87 21.57
C THR A 413 15.45 8.84 22.43
N ARG A 414 15.51 9.41 23.63
CA ARG A 414 14.42 9.37 24.62
C ARG A 414 14.26 10.74 25.25
N ASP A 415 13.03 11.24 25.27
CA ASP A 415 12.62 12.48 25.95
C ASP A 415 13.56 13.65 25.65
N ILE A 416 13.43 14.23 24.46
CA ILE A 416 14.30 15.32 24.02
C ILE A 416 14.08 16.52 24.94
N GLY A 417 15.16 17.08 25.47
CA GLY A 417 15.06 18.19 26.41
C GLY A 417 14.33 19.40 25.81
N GLY A 418 13.23 19.82 26.43
CA GLY A 418 12.39 20.93 25.96
C GLY A 418 11.10 20.42 25.33
N SER A 419 10.52 21.20 24.40
CA SER A 419 9.27 20.81 23.72
C SER A 419 9.34 20.96 22.19
N GLY A 420 10.48 21.37 21.62
CA GLY A 420 10.60 21.88 20.24
C GLY A 420 11.22 20.93 19.20
N GLY A 421 11.50 19.68 19.57
CA GLY A 421 12.27 18.74 18.76
C GLY A 421 13.80 18.94 18.87
N GLY A 422 14.56 18.23 18.05
CA GLY A 422 16.02 18.22 18.12
C GLY A 422 16.69 17.16 17.25
N VAL A 423 17.98 16.90 17.52
CA VAL A 423 18.72 15.84 16.82
C VAL A 423 18.34 14.48 17.40
N ILE A 424 18.00 13.54 16.52
CA ILE A 424 17.50 12.21 16.85
C ILE A 424 18.40 11.11 16.28
N ALA A 425 18.43 9.96 16.96
CA ALA A 425 18.97 8.71 16.45
C ALA A 425 17.94 7.99 15.56
N ASP A 426 18.35 6.85 15.00
CA ASP A 426 17.55 6.07 14.04
C ASP A 426 16.24 5.53 14.65
N ALA A 427 16.22 5.31 15.96
CA ALA A 427 15.00 4.99 16.70
C ALA A 427 14.87 5.91 17.91
N GLY A 428 13.64 6.08 18.40
CA GLY A 428 13.41 6.84 19.61
C GLY A 428 11.96 7.30 19.77
N TRP A 429 11.77 8.09 20.82
CA TRP A 429 10.52 8.77 21.11
C TRP A 429 10.75 10.10 21.80
N ASP A 430 9.74 10.96 21.74
CA ASP A 430 9.70 12.24 22.41
C ASP A 430 8.31 12.55 22.96
N PHE A 431 8.26 13.27 24.08
CA PHE A 431 7.05 13.91 24.57
C PHE A 431 7.14 15.40 24.29
N GLY A 432 6.53 15.81 23.17
CA GLY A 432 6.65 17.17 22.66
C GLY A 432 5.43 18.04 22.96
N SER A 433 5.58 19.34 22.72
CA SER A 433 4.43 20.25 22.65
C SER A 433 4.66 21.32 21.61
N VAL A 434 3.70 21.46 20.70
CA VAL A 434 3.75 22.38 19.55
C VAL A 434 2.74 23.50 19.76
N GLY A 435 3.15 24.74 19.48
CA GLY A 435 2.25 25.89 19.51
C GLY A 435 1.31 25.93 18.31
N LEU A 436 0.12 26.53 18.46
CA LEU A 436 -0.84 26.71 17.37
C LEU A 436 -0.19 27.46 16.19
N HIS A 437 -0.35 26.91 14.98
CA HIS A 437 0.34 27.34 13.74
C HIS A 437 1.88 27.24 13.78
N GLY A 438 2.41 26.51 14.75
CA GLY A 438 3.84 26.25 14.92
C GLY A 438 4.25 24.88 14.39
N THR A 439 5.56 24.63 14.46
CA THR A 439 6.18 23.37 14.06
C THR A 439 7.28 22.98 15.04
N ASN A 440 7.46 21.67 15.23
CA ASN A 440 8.60 21.08 15.92
C ASN A 440 9.36 20.17 14.96
N ASP A 441 10.68 20.34 14.87
CA ASP A 441 11.51 19.66 13.88
C ASP A 441 12.48 18.69 14.56
N TYR A 442 12.56 17.48 14.03
CA TYR A 442 13.41 16.40 14.50
C TYR A 442 14.33 16.01 13.35
N GLN A 443 15.64 15.98 13.56
CA GLN A 443 16.59 15.68 12.48
C GLN A 443 17.43 14.46 12.81
N PHE A 444 17.48 13.48 11.90
CA PHE A 444 18.42 12.37 12.04
C PHE A 444 19.86 12.88 12.02
N GLY A 445 20.66 12.43 12.99
CA GLY A 445 22.00 12.96 13.23
C GLY A 445 23.01 12.72 12.10
N ALA A 446 22.72 11.81 11.18
CA ALA A 446 23.57 11.48 10.04
C ALA A 446 22.73 11.00 8.83
N ALA A 447 23.39 10.91 7.67
CA ALA A 447 22.82 10.26 6.51
C ALA A 447 22.72 8.74 6.73
N PHE A 448 21.63 8.12 6.27
CA PHE A 448 21.52 6.66 6.30
C PHE A 448 22.54 6.04 5.34
N SER A 449 23.24 5.00 5.79
CA SER A 449 24.28 4.35 4.98
C SER A 449 23.72 3.46 3.86
N GLN A 450 22.46 3.06 4.00
CA GLN A 450 21.69 2.23 3.07
C GLN A 450 20.22 2.62 3.14
N ASP A 451 19.40 2.01 2.28
CA ASP A 451 17.96 2.19 2.34
C ASP A 451 17.39 1.65 3.67
N VAL A 452 16.40 2.35 4.21
CA VAL A 452 15.74 2.03 5.49
C VAL A 452 14.23 2.13 5.37
N GLU A 453 13.51 1.29 6.12
CA GLU A 453 12.09 1.49 6.40
C GLU A 453 12.00 2.46 7.57
N LEU A 454 11.31 3.58 7.37
CA LEU A 454 10.93 4.51 8.43
C LEU A 454 9.47 4.28 8.80
N THR A 455 9.20 3.90 10.06
CA THR A 455 7.88 3.99 10.69
C THR A 455 7.86 5.14 11.68
N VAL A 456 6.83 5.98 11.63
CA VAL A 456 6.66 7.11 12.56
C VAL A 456 5.20 7.19 13.00
N SER A 457 4.99 7.34 14.30
CA SER A 457 3.67 7.50 14.91
C SER A 457 3.65 8.75 15.77
N LEU A 458 2.61 9.56 15.60
CA LEU A 458 2.33 10.78 16.36
C LEU A 458 0.94 10.66 16.98
N ASN A 459 0.82 10.84 18.29
CA ASN A 459 -0.46 10.73 19.00
C ASN A 459 -0.64 11.87 19.99
N TRP A 460 -1.83 12.47 20.01
CA TRP A 460 -2.25 13.44 21.02
C TRP A 460 -3.61 13.06 21.57
N PHE A 461 -4.05 13.73 22.63
CA PHE A 461 -5.38 13.48 23.18
C PHE A 461 -6.40 14.46 22.59
N ALA A 462 -7.61 13.97 22.33
CA ALA A 462 -8.75 14.84 22.19
C ALA A 462 -8.95 15.58 23.53
N GLY A 463 -9.18 16.88 23.46
CA GLY A 463 -9.51 17.71 24.61
C GLY A 463 -10.87 17.30 25.16
N ARG A 464 -10.88 16.36 26.10
CA ARG A 464 -12.05 15.91 26.86
C ARG A 464 -11.72 15.99 28.35
N ALA A 465 -12.72 16.30 29.16
CA ALA A 465 -12.56 16.38 30.61
C ALA A 465 -13.59 15.54 31.34
N PHE A 466 -13.20 15.07 32.52
CA PHE A 466 -14.10 14.44 33.47
C PHE A 466 -14.20 15.30 34.73
N ASP A 467 -15.42 15.58 35.17
CA ASP A 467 -15.70 16.26 36.42
C ASP A 467 -15.83 15.23 37.55
N MET A 468 -14.90 15.30 38.51
CA MET A 468 -14.82 14.35 39.61
C MET A 468 -15.97 14.45 40.61
N ASP A 469 -16.70 15.57 40.66
CA ASP A 469 -17.80 15.79 41.59
C ASP A 469 -19.13 15.32 40.98
N THR A 470 -19.37 15.67 39.71
CA THR A 470 -20.60 15.29 39.00
C THR A 470 -20.52 13.92 38.32
N ASN A 471 -19.31 13.38 38.18
CA ASN A 471 -18.98 12.19 37.39
C ASN A 471 -19.37 12.32 35.92
N LEU A 472 -19.37 13.52 35.33
CA LEU A 472 -19.76 13.73 33.94
C LEU A 472 -18.55 14.05 33.06
N GLY A 473 -18.58 13.54 31.83
CA GLY A 473 -17.61 13.87 30.78
C GLY A 473 -18.06 15.06 29.92
N GLY A 474 -17.13 15.74 29.28
CA GLY A 474 -17.41 16.83 28.34
C GLY A 474 -16.34 17.03 27.28
N ASN A 475 -16.77 17.50 26.10
CA ASN A 475 -15.88 17.92 25.02
C ASN A 475 -15.33 19.33 25.31
N LEU A 476 -14.02 19.51 25.14
CA LEU A 476 -13.33 20.79 25.27
C LEU A 476 -12.79 21.27 23.94
N SER A 477 -11.98 20.45 23.26
CA SER A 477 -11.27 20.85 22.04
C SER A 477 -10.80 19.64 21.22
N PHE A 478 -10.48 19.87 19.95
CA PHE A 478 -9.83 18.87 19.10
C PHE A 478 -8.84 19.55 18.16
N ALA A 479 -7.55 19.27 18.37
CA ALA A 479 -6.44 19.84 17.62
C ALA A 479 -6.17 19.06 16.32
N ASP A 480 -5.74 19.76 15.27
CA ASP A 480 -5.31 19.22 13.98
C ASP A 480 -3.77 19.27 13.91
N LEU A 481 -3.14 18.17 14.34
CA LEU A 481 -1.70 17.99 14.27
C LEU A 481 -1.38 17.13 13.04
N ASN A 482 -0.29 17.45 12.34
CA ASN A 482 0.13 16.71 11.15
C ASN A 482 1.57 16.23 11.31
N LEU A 483 1.91 15.18 10.58
CA LEU A 483 3.24 14.56 10.57
C LEU A 483 3.86 14.64 9.18
N GLU A 484 5.08 15.14 9.09
CA GLU A 484 5.82 15.25 7.83
C GLU A 484 7.22 14.62 7.94
N VAL A 485 7.71 14.10 6.83
CA VAL A 485 9.08 13.59 6.65
C VAL A 485 9.74 14.37 5.51
N TRP A 486 10.96 14.84 5.74
CA TRP A 486 11.68 15.74 4.85
C TRP A 486 13.10 15.24 4.58
N GLU A 487 13.60 15.43 3.37
CA GLU A 487 15.04 15.36 3.08
C GLU A 487 15.71 16.61 3.65
N VAL A 488 16.90 16.44 4.23
CA VAL A 488 17.68 17.49 4.85
C VAL A 488 18.91 17.82 4.03
N SER A 489 19.08 19.08 3.68
CA SER A 489 20.23 19.60 2.95
C SER A 489 20.75 20.86 3.63
N GLY A 490 22.07 20.94 3.85
CA GLY A 490 22.70 22.07 4.55
C GLY A 490 22.22 22.24 6.01
N GLY A 491 21.69 21.19 6.64
CA GLY A 491 21.14 21.23 8.00
C GLY A 491 19.74 21.86 8.10
N SER A 492 18.99 21.93 7.00
CA SER A 492 17.61 22.40 6.98
C SER A 492 16.72 21.46 6.17
N LEU A 493 15.44 21.37 6.54
CA LEU A 493 14.45 20.62 5.76
C LEU A 493 14.35 21.25 4.36
N SER A 494 14.48 20.43 3.32
CA SER A 494 14.72 20.90 1.95
C SER A 494 13.72 20.40 0.93
N ALA A 495 13.27 19.15 1.05
CA ALA A 495 12.24 18.57 0.18
C ALA A 495 11.31 17.65 0.97
N LEU A 496 10.00 17.77 0.77
CA LEU A 496 9.02 16.89 1.39
C LEU A 496 9.13 15.49 0.80
N VAL A 497 9.18 14.48 1.67
CA VAL A 497 9.27 13.05 1.32
C VAL A 497 7.97 12.34 1.63
N GLY A 498 7.36 12.66 2.77
CA GLY A 498 6.11 12.06 3.23
C GLY A 498 5.28 13.00 4.08
N ARG A 499 3.95 12.88 4.04
CA ARG A 499 3.04 13.61 4.93
C ARG A 499 1.84 12.75 5.32
N SER A 500 1.53 12.68 6.60
CA SER A 500 0.25 12.18 7.12
C SER A 500 -0.51 13.38 7.69
N ALA A 501 -1.70 13.60 7.16
CA ALA A 501 -2.48 14.80 7.38
C ALA A 501 -3.98 14.51 7.41
N THR A 502 -4.46 14.09 8.57
CA THR A 502 -5.85 13.74 8.80
C THR A 502 -6.56 14.83 9.58
N LEU A 503 -7.76 15.19 9.15
CA LEU A 503 -8.52 16.25 9.81
C LEU A 503 -9.25 15.77 11.08
N TYR A 504 -9.54 14.47 11.18
CA TYR A 504 -10.47 13.94 12.19
C TYR A 504 -9.88 12.81 13.06
N ASN A 505 -8.60 12.46 12.90
CA ASN A 505 -7.91 11.60 13.86
C ASN A 505 -7.09 12.44 14.84
N ASN A 506 -6.78 11.83 15.98
CA ASN A 506 -5.77 12.31 16.94
C ASN A 506 -4.49 11.46 16.90
N SER A 507 -4.28 10.80 15.76
CA SER A 507 -3.17 9.90 15.46
C SER A 507 -2.74 10.13 14.02
N GLU A 508 -1.45 10.31 13.79
CA GLU A 508 -0.83 10.35 12.47
C GLU A 508 0.21 9.24 12.36
N TYR A 509 0.29 8.59 11.20
CA TYR A 509 1.24 7.50 10.99
C TYR A 509 1.78 7.48 9.56
N LEU A 510 3.08 7.23 9.45
CA LEU A 510 3.77 7.04 8.18
C LEU A 510 4.62 5.78 8.22
N ARG A 511 4.51 4.96 7.17
CA ARG A 511 5.50 3.93 6.82
C ARG A 511 6.07 4.28 5.44
N LEU A 512 7.37 4.52 5.38
CA LEU A 512 8.05 5.03 4.19
C LEU A 512 9.40 4.35 3.97
N ASP A 513 9.76 4.22 2.70
CA ASP A 513 11.09 3.81 2.31
C ASP A 513 11.96 5.04 2.08
N LEU A 514 13.07 5.12 2.80
CA LEU A 514 14.04 6.19 2.67
C LEU A 514 15.30 5.65 2.00
N SER A 515 15.81 6.40 1.01
CA SER A 515 17.00 6.02 0.27
C SER A 515 18.28 6.28 1.07
N GLY A 516 19.24 5.37 0.95
CA GLY A 516 20.59 5.53 1.49
C GLY A 516 21.35 6.72 0.87
N GLY A 517 22.36 7.20 1.59
CA GLY A 517 23.20 8.33 1.20
C GLY A 517 22.60 9.71 1.48
N LYS A 518 21.39 9.77 2.05
CA LYS A 518 20.67 11.03 2.37
C LYS A 518 20.39 11.17 3.86
N THR A 519 20.28 12.42 4.32
CA THR A 519 19.83 12.78 5.67
C THR A 519 18.37 13.18 5.63
N TYR A 520 17.61 12.84 6.66
CA TYR A 520 16.19 13.13 6.75
C TYR A 520 15.83 13.81 8.08
N GLY A 521 14.61 14.32 8.16
CA GLY A 521 14.01 14.85 9.38
C GLY A 521 12.51 14.64 9.41
N LEU A 522 11.95 14.70 10.61
CA LEU A 522 10.52 14.66 10.90
C LEU A 522 10.07 16.06 11.30
N ARG A 523 8.82 16.40 11.00
CA ARG A 523 8.19 17.63 11.45
C ARG A 523 6.79 17.33 11.97
N VAL A 524 6.49 17.86 13.14
CA VAL A 524 5.13 17.92 13.69
C VAL A 524 4.61 19.33 13.46
N THR A 525 3.45 19.49 12.85
CA THR A 525 2.77 20.78 12.69
C THR A 525 1.47 20.80 13.49
N PHE A 526 1.03 22.00 13.87
CA PHE A 526 -0.29 22.22 14.45
C PHE A 526 -1.02 23.23 13.58
N ASP A 527 -1.75 22.74 12.59
CA ASP A 527 -2.30 23.57 11.51
C ASP A 527 -3.49 24.40 12.02
N GLY A 528 -4.29 23.85 12.94
CA GLY A 528 -5.45 24.54 13.51
C GLY A 528 -6.26 23.68 14.49
N MET A 529 -7.46 24.15 14.82
CA MET A 529 -8.42 23.40 15.63
C MET A 529 -9.58 22.93 14.76
N VAL A 530 -10.00 21.66 14.90
CA VAL A 530 -11.25 21.17 14.31
C VAL A 530 -12.45 21.77 15.05
N PHE A 531 -12.34 21.83 16.38
CA PHE A 531 -13.22 22.63 17.23
C PHE A 531 -12.51 23.05 18.52
N ASP A 532 -12.95 24.15 19.11
CA ASP A 532 -12.52 24.61 20.43
C ASP A 532 -13.71 25.25 21.16
N GLN A 533 -14.09 24.66 22.28
CA GLN A 533 -15.10 25.18 23.22
C GLN A 533 -14.46 25.84 24.45
N THR A 534 -13.12 25.80 24.52
CA THR A 534 -12.33 26.40 25.59
C THR A 534 -11.79 27.75 25.11
N PRO A 535 -11.78 28.81 25.93
CA PRO A 535 -11.10 30.04 25.53
C PRO A 535 -9.57 29.84 25.49
N GLY A 536 -9.00 29.66 24.29
CA GLY A 536 -7.57 29.91 24.04
C GLY A 536 -6.62 28.72 24.15
N VAL A 537 -6.93 27.58 23.52
CA VAL A 537 -5.90 26.55 23.28
C VAL A 537 -4.80 27.14 22.37
N THR A 538 -3.57 27.19 22.87
CA THR A 538 -2.42 27.80 22.16
C THR A 538 -1.27 26.82 21.91
N SER A 539 -1.36 25.61 22.47
CA SER A 539 -0.39 24.53 22.29
C SER A 539 -1.06 23.19 22.53
N GLU A 540 -0.55 22.15 21.89
CA GLU A 540 -0.98 20.76 22.09
C GLU A 540 0.22 19.89 22.46
N SER A 541 0.02 18.89 23.32
CA SER A 541 1.06 17.96 23.75
C SER A 541 0.86 16.59 23.11
N TYR A 542 1.94 16.00 22.62
CA TYR A 542 1.90 14.78 21.85
C TYR A 542 3.01 13.80 22.26
N GLY A 543 2.78 12.52 22.01
CA GLY A 543 3.83 11.52 21.90
C GLY A 543 4.23 11.38 20.44
N LEU A 544 5.53 11.33 20.18
CA LEU A 544 6.10 11.01 18.87
C LEU A 544 7.04 9.82 19.04
N SER A 545 6.98 8.83 18.16
CA SER A 545 7.93 7.72 18.13
C SER A 545 8.30 7.38 16.69
N TRP A 546 9.56 6.98 16.48
CA TRP A 546 10.06 6.61 15.15
C TRP A 546 11.02 5.43 15.22
N ILE A 547 11.07 4.68 14.12
CA ILE A 547 12.05 3.62 13.89
C ILE A 547 12.47 3.68 12.42
N ALA A 548 13.74 3.97 12.17
CA ALA A 548 14.41 3.80 10.89
C ALA A 548 15.20 2.49 10.94
N ALA A 549 14.63 1.42 10.39
CA ALA A 549 15.24 0.11 10.37
C ALA A 549 15.90 -0.17 9.00
N PRO A 550 17.19 -0.55 8.97
CA PRO A 550 17.80 -1.16 7.81
C PRO A 550 17.01 -2.38 7.35
N TYR A 551 16.92 -2.61 6.04
CA TYR A 551 16.28 -3.80 5.50
C TYR A 551 17.04 -5.09 5.86
N ASP A 552 16.35 -6.04 6.48
CA ASP A 552 16.81 -7.42 6.72
C ASP A 552 16.62 -8.32 5.48
N THR A 553 17.71 -8.85 4.92
CA THR A 553 17.64 -9.74 3.75
C THR A 553 17.59 -11.22 4.14
N LEU A 554 16.53 -11.93 3.74
CA LEU A 554 16.50 -13.39 3.78
C LEU A 554 17.05 -13.98 2.48
N TYR A 555 18.08 -14.82 2.59
CA TYR A 555 18.64 -15.54 1.45
C TYR A 555 18.11 -16.97 1.41
N TRP A 556 17.54 -17.34 0.27
CA TRP A 556 17.22 -18.72 -0.09
C TRP A 556 18.22 -19.19 -1.13
N ASN A 557 19.09 -20.15 -0.77
CA ASN A 557 20.02 -20.77 -1.71
C ASN A 557 19.57 -22.21 -2.00
N ALA A 558 19.01 -22.44 -3.18
CA ALA A 558 18.64 -23.78 -3.59
C ALA A 558 19.89 -24.55 -4.03
N GLY A 559 20.41 -25.41 -3.15
CA GLY A 559 21.28 -26.51 -3.58
C GLY A 559 20.60 -27.29 -4.72
N SER A 560 21.37 -27.69 -5.72
CA SER A 560 21.06 -27.94 -7.15
C SER A 560 19.79 -28.71 -7.60
N THR A 561 18.80 -29.03 -6.77
CA THR A 561 17.55 -29.70 -7.18
C THR A 561 16.34 -29.52 -6.26
N ASN A 562 16.42 -28.76 -5.15
CA ASN A 562 15.33 -28.79 -4.16
C ASN A 562 14.23 -27.74 -4.42
N ALA A 563 13.03 -28.23 -4.76
CA ALA A 563 11.79 -27.47 -4.60
C ALA A 563 11.55 -27.26 -3.11
N GLY A 564 11.50 -26.01 -2.64
CA GLY A 564 11.14 -25.76 -1.25
C GLY A 564 9.82 -25.04 -1.11
N LEU A 565 9.29 -25.12 0.11
CA LEU A 565 8.00 -24.61 0.50
C LEU A 565 8.19 -23.31 1.28
N TRP A 566 7.58 -22.23 0.79
CA TRP A 566 7.38 -20.99 1.55
C TRP A 566 6.03 -21.07 2.26
N ASN A 567 6.06 -21.40 3.56
CA ASN A 567 4.88 -21.58 4.40
C ASN A 567 5.09 -20.88 5.76
N GLY A 568 4.92 -19.56 5.77
CA GLY A 568 5.02 -18.69 6.95
C GLY A 568 6.39 -18.07 7.20
N LEU A 569 6.51 -17.34 8.32
CA LEU A 569 7.73 -16.62 8.72
C LEU A 569 8.72 -17.49 9.51
N ALA A 570 8.32 -18.68 9.95
CA ALA A 570 9.20 -19.61 10.66
C ALA A 570 9.81 -20.69 9.73
N ALA A 571 11.12 -20.53 9.48
CA ALA A 571 12.12 -21.54 9.12
C ALA A 571 11.81 -22.57 8.00
N ASN A 572 12.43 -22.37 6.85
CA ASN A 572 13.79 -22.83 6.53
C ASN A 572 14.31 -21.81 5.48
N TRP A 573 15.58 -21.48 5.29
CA TRP A 573 16.51 -22.17 4.39
C TRP A 573 17.81 -21.31 4.39
N ASN A 574 18.85 -21.78 5.09
CA ASN A 574 20.27 -21.37 5.06
C ASN A 574 20.66 -19.87 5.20
N THR A 575 20.96 -19.45 6.43
CA THR A 575 21.52 -18.13 6.79
C THR A 575 23.06 -18.04 6.71
N SER A 576 23.71 -18.56 5.65
CA SER A 576 25.13 -18.22 5.43
C SER A 576 25.66 -18.44 4.00
N PRO A 577 26.61 -17.59 3.53
CA PRO A 577 27.53 -17.96 2.44
C PRO A 577 28.38 -19.18 2.88
N PRO A 578 29.03 -19.93 1.97
CA PRO A 578 29.22 -21.37 2.12
C PRO A 578 29.96 -21.76 3.42
N GLY A 579 29.23 -22.42 4.32
CA GLY A 579 29.76 -23.17 5.45
C GLY A 579 29.53 -22.52 6.83
N ILE A 580 28.46 -22.92 7.52
CA ILE A 580 28.36 -23.30 8.95
C ILE A 580 26.86 -23.45 9.29
N SER A 581 26.51 -24.53 9.99
CA SER A 581 25.17 -24.78 10.54
C SER A 581 24.93 -23.94 11.80
N GLY A 582 24.07 -22.92 11.71
CA GLY A 582 23.53 -22.17 12.85
C GLY A 582 22.07 -22.54 13.12
N THR A 583 21.71 -22.70 14.39
CA THR A 583 20.36 -23.01 14.87
C THR A 583 19.40 -21.83 14.68
N ALA A 584 18.14 -22.15 14.32
CA ALA A 584 17.06 -21.21 14.11
C ALA A 584 16.66 -20.48 15.41
N GLU A 585 16.81 -19.16 15.44
CA GLU A 585 16.00 -18.25 16.27
C GLU A 585 15.63 -16.99 15.45
N SER A 586 14.33 -16.68 15.48
CA SER A 586 13.66 -15.42 15.11
C SER A 586 13.92 -14.78 13.74
N ILE A 587 13.18 -15.19 12.71
CA ILE A 587 12.64 -14.20 11.76
C ILE A 587 11.23 -13.86 12.28
N THR A 588 11.16 -12.93 13.23
CA THR A 588 9.88 -12.41 13.78
C THR A 588 9.35 -11.24 12.96
N LYS A 589 10.11 -10.75 11.98
CA LYS A 589 9.80 -9.56 11.19
C LYS A 589 9.16 -9.97 9.86
N GLY A 590 8.27 -9.14 9.31
CA GLY A 590 7.95 -9.21 7.89
C GLY A 590 9.25 -9.23 7.08
N LEU A 591 9.34 -10.06 6.03
CA LEU A 591 10.59 -10.21 5.27
C LEU A 591 10.92 -8.91 4.54
N ASP A 592 11.93 -8.17 5.01
CA ASP A 592 12.35 -6.90 4.41
C ASP A 592 12.80 -7.05 2.94
N GLN A 593 13.53 -8.12 2.62
CA GLN A 593 13.79 -8.55 1.23
C GLN A 593 14.00 -10.06 1.16
N LEU A 594 13.29 -10.75 0.27
CA LEU A 594 13.51 -12.17 -0.01
C LEU A 594 14.39 -12.31 -1.25
N VAL A 595 15.61 -12.82 -1.08
CA VAL A 595 16.52 -13.17 -2.17
C VAL A 595 16.44 -14.67 -2.43
N ILE A 596 16.10 -15.06 -3.66
CA ILE A 596 16.09 -16.45 -4.10
C ILE A 596 17.21 -16.64 -5.13
N SER A 597 18.19 -17.46 -4.77
CA SER A 597 19.31 -17.86 -5.61
C SER A 597 19.22 -19.36 -5.89
N SER A 598 19.28 -19.76 -7.17
CA SER A 598 19.37 -21.19 -7.53
C SER A 598 20.81 -21.68 -7.70
N GLY A 599 21.77 -20.77 -7.68
CA GLY A 599 23.15 -21.00 -8.08
C GLY A 599 23.34 -20.90 -9.60
N THR A 600 24.56 -20.57 -10.03
CA THR A 600 24.88 -20.35 -11.45
C THR A 600 24.55 -21.58 -12.30
N ASN A 601 23.77 -21.39 -13.37
CA ASN A 601 23.30 -22.45 -14.30
C ASN A 601 22.34 -23.51 -13.72
N ASN A 602 21.74 -23.28 -12.55
CA ASN A 602 20.73 -24.16 -11.98
C ASN A 602 19.31 -23.63 -12.21
N SER A 603 18.32 -24.41 -11.79
CA SER A 603 16.91 -23.99 -11.69
C SER A 603 16.35 -24.31 -10.30
N ALA A 604 15.56 -23.40 -9.75
CA ALA A 604 14.84 -23.59 -8.49
C ALA A 604 13.37 -23.22 -8.65
N THR A 605 12.48 -24.01 -8.05
CA THR A 605 11.06 -23.67 -7.88
C THR A 605 10.75 -23.55 -6.40
N VAL A 606 10.19 -22.41 -5.98
CA VAL A 606 9.70 -22.19 -4.62
C VAL A 606 8.17 -22.26 -4.63
N THR A 607 7.61 -23.17 -3.85
CA THR A 607 6.17 -23.34 -3.69
C THR A 607 5.65 -22.41 -2.60
N VAL A 608 4.84 -21.41 -2.95
CA VAL A 608 4.15 -20.48 -2.06
C VAL A 608 2.89 -21.16 -1.51
N SER A 609 2.79 -21.32 -0.19
CA SER A 609 1.61 -21.87 0.48
C SER A 609 0.91 -20.80 1.30
N GLY A 610 -0.38 -20.56 1.03
CA GLY A 610 -1.15 -19.53 1.74
C GLY A 610 -0.66 -18.11 1.44
N SER A 611 -1.07 -17.16 2.30
CA SER A 611 -0.65 -15.76 2.21
C SER A 611 0.73 -15.56 2.82
N GLN A 612 1.64 -15.01 2.02
CA GLN A 612 3.00 -14.65 2.42
C GLN A 612 3.21 -13.14 2.30
N LEU A 613 4.11 -12.57 3.10
CA LEU A 613 4.47 -11.14 3.09
C LEU A 613 5.96 -10.99 2.77
N ALA A 614 6.29 -10.09 1.85
CA ALA A 614 7.66 -9.69 1.58
C ALA A 614 7.68 -8.24 1.08
N ARG A 615 8.66 -7.42 1.47
CA ARG A 615 8.71 -6.04 0.94
C ARG A 615 9.20 -6.03 -0.50
N GLY A 616 10.23 -6.82 -0.80
CA GLY A 616 10.73 -7.01 -2.16
C GLY A 616 11.18 -8.44 -2.40
N LEU A 617 11.17 -8.83 -3.67
CA LEU A 617 11.63 -10.13 -4.15
C LEU A 617 12.84 -9.93 -5.06
N VAL A 618 13.94 -10.61 -4.77
CA VAL A 618 15.13 -10.65 -5.64
C VAL A 618 15.34 -12.06 -6.14
N LEU A 619 15.46 -12.21 -7.46
CA LEU A 619 15.76 -13.45 -8.13
C LEU A 619 17.19 -13.33 -8.67
N GLN A 620 18.08 -14.25 -8.30
CA GLN A 620 19.47 -14.22 -8.75
C GLN A 620 20.02 -15.62 -9.04
N ASP A 621 21.17 -15.67 -9.70
CA ASP A 621 21.96 -16.86 -10.03
C ASP A 621 21.15 -18.08 -10.48
N GLY A 622 21.04 -18.26 -11.80
CA GLY A 622 20.31 -19.37 -12.42
C GLY A 622 18.88 -19.02 -12.82
N MET A 623 17.97 -19.98 -12.81
CA MET A 623 16.56 -19.82 -13.19
C MET A 623 15.67 -19.98 -11.94
N VAL A 624 14.81 -19.01 -11.65
CA VAL A 624 13.93 -19.07 -10.48
C VAL A 624 12.47 -19.06 -10.87
N SER A 625 11.67 -19.99 -10.34
CA SER A 625 10.22 -19.98 -10.46
C SER A 625 9.53 -19.96 -9.09
N LEU A 626 8.46 -19.17 -8.96
CA LEU A 626 7.55 -19.22 -7.82
C LEU A 626 6.22 -19.81 -8.27
N ALA A 627 5.76 -20.87 -7.60
CA ALA A 627 4.52 -21.57 -7.89
C ALA A 627 3.64 -21.61 -6.64
N GLY A 628 2.33 -21.49 -6.77
CA GLY A 628 1.43 -21.48 -5.60
C GLY A 628 0.76 -22.81 -5.36
N THR A 629 0.33 -23.04 -4.12
CA THR A 629 -0.78 -23.95 -3.82
C THR A 629 -2.11 -23.28 -4.19
N ASN A 630 -3.26 -23.95 -4.00
CA ASN A 630 -4.58 -23.40 -4.35
C ASN A 630 -4.96 -22.09 -3.63
N SER A 631 -4.12 -21.57 -2.73
CA SER A 631 -4.30 -20.29 -2.02
C SER A 631 -2.99 -19.51 -1.88
N GLY A 632 -1.99 -19.79 -2.73
CA GLY A 632 -0.71 -19.09 -2.69
C GLY A 632 -0.86 -17.61 -3.07
N SER A 633 -0.49 -16.71 -2.18
CA SER A 633 -0.42 -15.28 -2.47
C SER A 633 0.81 -14.65 -1.83
N ILE A 634 1.38 -13.64 -2.49
CA ILE A 634 2.46 -12.83 -1.96
C ILE A 634 1.97 -11.39 -1.88
N TYR A 635 1.99 -10.85 -0.67
CA TYR A 635 1.76 -9.45 -0.40
C TYR A 635 3.12 -8.74 -0.51
N LEU A 636 3.28 -7.98 -1.60
CA LEU A 636 4.49 -7.24 -1.91
C LEU A 636 4.33 -5.79 -1.45
N GLN A 637 5.24 -5.31 -0.62
CA GLN A 637 5.15 -3.95 -0.08
C GLN A 637 5.66 -2.90 -1.06
N THR A 638 6.89 -2.42 -0.94
CA THR A 638 7.42 -1.29 -1.72
C THR A 638 8.74 -1.61 -2.45
N GLY A 639 9.35 -2.76 -2.15
CA GLY A 639 10.65 -3.16 -2.69
C GLY A 639 10.61 -3.73 -4.11
N GLY A 640 9.43 -4.08 -4.64
CA GLY A 640 9.29 -4.57 -6.01
C GLY A 640 9.86 -5.97 -6.26
N ILE A 641 10.16 -6.24 -7.53
CA ILE A 641 10.72 -7.52 -8.01
C ILE A 641 11.99 -7.20 -8.79
N THR A 642 13.12 -7.80 -8.42
CA THR A 642 14.40 -7.63 -9.12
C THR A 642 14.89 -8.96 -9.67
N ALA A 643 15.06 -9.07 -10.99
CA ALA A 643 15.84 -10.14 -11.61
C ALA A 643 17.29 -9.66 -11.83
N ALA A 644 18.22 -10.21 -11.07
CA ALA A 644 19.62 -9.82 -11.08
C ALA A 644 20.36 -10.27 -12.34
N ALA A 645 21.49 -9.63 -12.65
CA ALA A 645 22.30 -9.93 -13.85
C ALA A 645 22.81 -11.37 -13.94
N GLY A 646 22.96 -12.07 -12.80
CA GLY A 646 23.43 -13.47 -12.72
C GLY A 646 22.42 -14.54 -13.14
N ILE A 647 21.19 -14.15 -13.50
CA ILE A 647 20.16 -15.06 -14.00
C ILE A 647 20.60 -15.71 -15.33
N SER A 648 20.43 -17.02 -15.46
CA SER A 648 20.89 -17.81 -16.63
C SER A 648 19.74 -18.46 -17.44
N GLY A 649 18.51 -18.01 -17.23
CA GLY A 649 17.30 -18.47 -17.91
C GLY A 649 16.07 -17.66 -17.49
N ASN A 650 14.91 -17.88 -18.13
CA ASN A 650 13.70 -17.13 -17.80
C ASN A 650 13.22 -17.41 -16.37
N SER A 651 13.09 -16.38 -15.56
CA SER A 651 12.49 -16.50 -14.22
C SER A 651 10.98 -16.24 -14.29
N ALA A 652 10.20 -16.93 -13.46
CA ALA A 652 8.74 -16.92 -13.58
C ALA A 652 8.00 -16.91 -12.24
N LEU A 653 7.13 -15.94 -12.04
CA LEU A 653 6.06 -16.00 -11.05
C LEU A 653 4.83 -16.60 -11.73
N GLN A 654 4.45 -17.81 -11.34
CA GLN A 654 3.39 -18.57 -12.01
C GLN A 654 2.00 -18.03 -11.66
N SER A 655 1.02 -18.30 -12.53
CA SER A 655 -0.38 -17.91 -12.34
C SER A 655 -1.07 -18.55 -11.14
N SER A 656 -0.47 -19.59 -10.56
CA SER A 656 -0.92 -20.21 -9.31
C SER A 656 -0.61 -19.38 -8.07
N VAL A 657 0.18 -18.30 -8.19
CA VAL A 657 0.43 -17.33 -7.13
C VAL A 657 -0.26 -16.01 -7.48
N SER A 658 -1.00 -15.41 -6.55
CA SER A 658 -1.47 -14.03 -6.68
C SER A 658 -0.46 -13.06 -6.07
N LEU A 659 -0.20 -11.93 -6.74
CA LEU A 659 0.55 -10.80 -6.19
C LEU A 659 -0.42 -9.72 -5.72
N VAL A 660 -0.30 -9.31 -4.46
CA VAL A 660 -1.10 -8.23 -3.87
C VAL A 660 -0.15 -7.13 -3.42
N LEU A 661 -0.29 -5.94 -3.98
CA LEU A 661 0.60 -4.81 -3.70
C LEU A 661 0.06 -3.98 -2.53
N SER A 662 0.92 -3.54 -1.61
CA SER A 662 0.56 -2.55 -0.58
C SER A 662 1.22 -1.18 -0.77
N GLY A 663 2.07 -1.03 -1.79
CA GLY A 663 2.71 0.24 -2.12
C GLY A 663 3.32 0.26 -3.53
N ASP A 664 3.98 1.37 -3.85
CA ASP A 664 4.63 1.57 -5.14
C ASP A 664 5.70 0.50 -5.40
N GLN A 665 5.73 -0.02 -6.62
CA GLN A 665 6.64 -1.07 -7.05
C GLN A 665 7.65 -0.56 -8.07
N SER A 666 8.91 -0.99 -7.91
CA SER A 666 9.91 -0.97 -8.98
C SER A 666 10.28 -2.39 -9.37
N TRP A 667 9.78 -2.86 -10.52
CA TRP A 667 10.14 -4.15 -11.08
C TRP A 667 11.27 -4.00 -12.07
N GLN A 668 12.41 -4.62 -11.77
CA GLN A 668 13.65 -4.45 -12.52
C GLN A 668 14.12 -5.78 -13.08
N ASN A 669 14.54 -5.79 -14.33
CA ASN A 669 15.22 -6.92 -14.95
C ASN A 669 16.58 -6.48 -15.49
N SER A 670 17.63 -6.80 -14.74
CA SER A 670 19.02 -6.54 -15.11
C SER A 670 19.67 -7.72 -15.84
N SER A 671 18.91 -8.78 -16.14
CA SER A 671 19.42 -9.99 -16.79
C SER A 671 19.24 -9.98 -18.31
N ALA A 672 19.87 -10.94 -19.00
CA ALA A 672 19.66 -11.17 -20.43
C ALA A 672 18.41 -12.01 -20.74
N TYR A 673 17.66 -12.47 -19.74
CA TYR A 673 16.53 -13.38 -19.87
C TYR A 673 15.25 -12.75 -19.32
N ASN A 674 14.09 -13.26 -19.73
CA ASN A 674 12.83 -12.62 -19.35
C ASN A 674 12.45 -12.90 -17.90
N LEU A 675 11.88 -11.89 -17.24
CA LEU A 675 11.08 -12.04 -16.03
C LEU A 675 9.61 -12.17 -16.45
N GLN A 676 8.99 -13.31 -16.13
CA GLN A 676 7.61 -13.60 -16.47
C GLN A 676 6.72 -13.49 -15.24
N VAL A 677 5.73 -12.62 -15.27
CA VAL A 677 4.72 -12.46 -14.22
C VAL A 677 3.39 -13.00 -14.75
N GLY A 678 3.18 -14.31 -14.53
CA GLY A 678 1.93 -14.99 -14.82
C GLY A 678 0.86 -14.82 -13.74
N SER A 679 1.26 -14.35 -12.55
CA SER A 679 0.41 -14.03 -11.42
C SER A 679 -0.61 -12.94 -11.72
N ALA A 680 -1.81 -13.06 -11.15
CA ALA A 680 -2.73 -11.92 -11.08
C ALA A 680 -2.15 -10.87 -10.10
N VAL A 681 -2.23 -9.59 -10.47
CA VAL A 681 -1.70 -8.47 -9.69
C VAL A 681 -2.86 -7.57 -9.27
N SER A 682 -2.98 -7.34 -7.96
CA SER A 682 -4.01 -6.49 -7.35
C SER A 682 -3.41 -5.65 -6.21
N GLY A 683 -4.23 -4.94 -5.42
CA GLY A 683 -3.76 -4.11 -4.32
C GLY A 683 -3.59 -2.65 -4.73
N THR A 684 -2.61 -1.95 -4.15
CA THR A 684 -2.38 -0.51 -4.34
C THR A 684 -0.93 -0.19 -4.66
N GLY A 685 -0.72 0.96 -5.30
CA GLY A 685 0.60 1.50 -5.65
C GLY A 685 0.88 1.50 -7.15
N ASP A 686 1.76 2.40 -7.56
CA ASP A 686 2.25 2.47 -8.95
C ASP A 686 3.12 1.25 -9.28
N VAL A 687 3.10 0.78 -10.54
CA VAL A 687 3.97 -0.30 -11.01
C VAL A 687 4.92 0.22 -12.08
N SER A 688 6.17 0.42 -11.70
CA SER A 688 7.25 0.78 -12.62
C SER A 688 7.95 -0.48 -13.13
N ILE A 689 7.90 -0.72 -14.44
CA ILE A 689 8.57 -1.86 -15.11
C ILE A 689 9.81 -1.38 -15.85
N LYS A 690 10.95 -1.98 -15.50
CA LYS A 690 12.26 -1.57 -15.97
C LYS A 690 13.06 -2.75 -16.52
N ALA A 691 13.07 -2.90 -17.84
CA ALA A 691 14.09 -3.71 -18.47
C ALA A 691 15.39 -2.89 -18.48
N GLU A 692 16.38 -3.31 -17.73
CA GLU A 692 17.67 -2.61 -17.56
C GLU A 692 18.80 -3.24 -18.39
N SER A 693 18.49 -4.33 -19.10
CA SER A 693 19.44 -5.11 -19.91
C SER A 693 18.72 -5.75 -21.11
N GLY A 694 19.21 -6.89 -21.60
CA GLY A 694 18.66 -7.59 -22.77
C GLY A 694 17.38 -8.39 -22.51
N GLY A 695 17.05 -8.68 -21.26
CA GLY A 695 15.84 -9.41 -20.86
C GLY A 695 14.65 -8.50 -20.58
N SER A 696 13.44 -8.92 -20.97
CA SER A 696 12.21 -8.13 -20.76
C SER A 696 11.47 -8.50 -19.49
N ILE A 697 10.48 -7.68 -19.13
CA ILE A 697 9.44 -8.00 -18.17
C ILE A 697 8.16 -8.29 -18.95
N VAL A 698 7.60 -9.49 -18.76
CA VAL A 698 6.39 -9.95 -19.45
C VAL A 698 5.31 -10.24 -18.41
N ILE A 699 4.25 -9.43 -18.41
CA ILE A 699 3.10 -9.58 -17.51
C ILE A 699 1.97 -10.24 -18.29
N SER A 700 1.70 -11.51 -17.98
CA SER A 700 0.64 -12.29 -18.63
C SER A 700 -0.59 -12.52 -17.75
N GLY A 701 -0.46 -12.35 -16.43
CA GLY A 701 -1.62 -12.33 -15.53
C GLY A 701 -2.36 -10.98 -15.55
N PRO A 702 -3.63 -10.91 -15.13
CA PRO A 702 -4.37 -9.65 -15.02
C PRO A 702 -3.66 -8.64 -14.12
N LEU A 703 -3.68 -7.37 -14.51
CA LEU A 703 -3.04 -6.26 -13.80
C LEU A 703 -4.11 -5.24 -13.38
N ASN A 704 -4.53 -5.26 -12.11
CA ASN A 704 -5.67 -4.48 -11.61
C ASN A 704 -5.42 -3.90 -10.20
N GLN A 705 -4.21 -3.42 -9.95
CA GLN A 705 -3.87 -2.61 -8.79
C GLN A 705 -4.43 -1.19 -8.93
N LEU A 706 -4.72 -0.54 -7.80
CA LEU A 706 -5.03 0.88 -7.74
C LEU A 706 -3.72 1.68 -7.80
N GLY A 707 -3.41 2.19 -8.98
CA GLY A 707 -2.18 2.93 -9.27
C GLY A 707 -1.91 2.98 -10.77
N SER A 708 -0.85 3.67 -11.17
CA SER A 708 -0.43 3.78 -12.57
C SER A 708 0.54 2.66 -12.96
N ILE A 709 0.72 2.46 -14.26
CA ILE A 709 1.77 1.59 -14.82
C ILE A 709 2.75 2.47 -15.57
N VAL A 710 4.06 2.32 -15.31
CA VAL A 710 5.10 3.12 -15.96
C VAL A 710 6.19 2.21 -16.52
N ASN A 711 6.46 2.28 -17.82
CA ASN A 711 7.65 1.67 -18.40
C ASN A 711 8.77 2.71 -18.54
N ASN A 712 9.84 2.57 -17.75
CA ASN A 712 10.96 3.53 -17.68
C ASN A 712 12.32 2.84 -17.51
N GLY A 713 12.48 1.63 -18.07
CA GLY A 713 13.76 0.91 -18.07
C GLY A 713 14.79 1.52 -19.03
N SER A 714 16.08 1.36 -18.75
CA SER A 714 17.17 1.88 -19.57
C SER A 714 17.73 0.90 -20.62
N GLY A 715 17.28 -0.36 -20.59
CA GLY A 715 17.65 -1.42 -21.52
C GLY A 715 16.93 -1.32 -22.88
N THR A 716 17.16 -2.33 -23.73
CA THR A 716 16.59 -2.38 -25.09
C THR A 716 15.53 -3.47 -25.26
N ALA A 717 15.28 -4.27 -24.23
CA ALA A 717 14.28 -5.31 -24.30
C ALA A 717 12.87 -4.70 -24.40
N THR A 718 11.94 -5.42 -25.03
CA THR A 718 10.54 -4.98 -25.12
C THR A 718 9.74 -5.54 -23.95
N ASN A 719 9.25 -4.66 -23.08
CA ASN A 719 8.31 -5.01 -22.03
C ASN A 719 6.92 -5.24 -22.61
N THR A 720 6.23 -6.26 -22.13
CA THR A 720 4.93 -6.68 -22.67
C THR A 720 3.93 -6.89 -21.55
N VAL A 721 2.77 -6.25 -21.65
CA VAL A 721 1.60 -6.51 -20.81
C VAL A 721 0.55 -7.20 -21.67
N SER A 722 0.53 -8.53 -21.63
CA SER A 722 -0.48 -9.34 -22.35
C SER A 722 -1.67 -9.72 -21.48
N GLY A 723 -1.57 -9.58 -20.16
CA GLY A 723 -2.72 -9.65 -19.27
C GLY A 723 -3.59 -8.40 -19.38
N LEU A 724 -4.88 -8.54 -19.07
CA LEU A 724 -5.82 -7.41 -19.10
C LEU A 724 -5.43 -6.38 -18.02
N ILE A 725 -5.40 -5.11 -18.41
CA ILE A 725 -5.24 -3.98 -17.48
C ILE A 725 -6.65 -3.60 -17.02
N GLY A 726 -6.90 -3.70 -15.71
CA GLY A 726 -8.23 -3.55 -15.13
C GLY A 726 -8.60 -2.12 -14.75
N ALA A 727 -9.86 -1.92 -14.37
CA ALA A 727 -10.46 -0.62 -14.13
C ALA A 727 -9.89 0.16 -12.93
N ASN A 728 -9.18 -0.51 -12.01
CA ASN A 728 -8.55 0.17 -10.87
C ASN A 728 -7.27 0.91 -11.27
N VAL A 729 -6.68 0.59 -12.42
CA VAL A 729 -5.45 1.24 -12.88
C VAL A 729 -5.77 2.68 -13.29
N THR A 730 -4.99 3.63 -12.77
CA THR A 730 -5.25 5.08 -12.87
C THR A 730 -4.55 5.74 -14.07
N GLY A 731 -3.70 5.01 -14.78
CA GLY A 731 -3.04 5.48 -16.00
C GLY A 731 -1.94 4.53 -16.48
N VAL A 732 -1.52 4.73 -17.72
CA VAL A 732 -0.40 3.98 -18.33
C VAL A 732 0.56 4.97 -18.96
N THR A 733 1.84 4.87 -18.62
CA THR A 733 2.89 5.75 -19.12
C THR A 733 4.02 4.96 -19.76
N GLN A 734 4.34 5.29 -21.00
CA GLN A 734 5.57 4.90 -21.69
C GLN A 734 6.58 6.05 -21.54
N ASP A 735 7.64 5.83 -20.78
CA ASP A 735 8.66 6.83 -20.40
C ASP A 735 10.07 6.23 -20.50
N SER A 736 10.34 5.56 -21.61
CA SER A 736 11.67 5.03 -21.91
C SER A 736 11.98 5.20 -23.39
N ALA A 737 13.06 5.92 -23.69
CA ALA A 737 13.56 6.09 -25.05
C ALA A 737 13.97 4.78 -25.73
N THR A 738 14.35 3.76 -24.96
CA THR A 738 15.03 2.54 -25.48
C THR A 738 14.27 1.25 -25.21
N SER A 739 13.51 1.17 -24.12
CA SER A 739 12.65 0.03 -23.78
C SER A 739 11.24 0.29 -24.28
N LYS A 740 10.79 -0.50 -25.24
CA LYS A 740 9.43 -0.44 -25.80
C LYS A 740 8.42 -1.07 -24.84
N LEU A 741 7.23 -0.49 -24.74
CA LEU A 741 6.07 -1.11 -24.10
C LEU A 741 5.09 -1.63 -25.15
N VAL A 742 4.69 -2.89 -25.03
CA VAL A 742 3.60 -3.50 -25.81
C VAL A 742 2.41 -3.76 -24.89
N ILE A 743 1.26 -3.17 -25.21
CA ILE A 743 -0.04 -3.55 -24.66
C ILE A 743 -0.63 -4.60 -25.60
N GLY A 744 -0.76 -5.83 -25.08
CA GLY A 744 -1.17 -7.00 -25.85
C GLY A 744 -2.64 -7.00 -26.26
N ALA A 745 -3.09 -8.10 -26.87
CA ALA A 745 -4.47 -8.24 -27.30
C ALA A 745 -5.45 -8.36 -26.11
N GLY A 746 -6.69 -7.91 -26.29
CA GLY A 746 -7.72 -7.90 -25.26
C GLY A 746 -8.30 -6.51 -25.05
N ILE A 747 -9.35 -6.43 -24.23
CA ILE A 747 -9.97 -5.15 -23.84
C ILE A 747 -9.42 -4.77 -22.46
N HIS A 748 -8.68 -3.67 -22.41
CA HIS A 748 -8.14 -3.09 -21.19
C HIS A 748 -9.14 -2.04 -20.68
N SER A 749 -9.59 -2.15 -19.43
CA SER A 749 -10.76 -1.41 -18.92
C SER A 749 -10.42 -0.19 -18.05
N TYR A 750 -9.13 0.17 -17.94
CA TYR A 750 -8.71 1.37 -17.22
C TYR A 750 -9.23 2.64 -17.93
N THR A 751 -9.58 3.66 -17.14
CA THR A 751 -10.12 4.93 -17.64
C THR A 751 -9.14 6.09 -17.52
N GLY A 752 -8.03 5.86 -16.81
CA GLY A 752 -6.90 6.77 -16.70
C GLY A 752 -6.31 7.20 -18.03
N ILE A 753 -5.50 8.26 -18.01
CA ILE A 753 -4.80 8.75 -19.20
C ILE A 753 -3.70 7.77 -19.61
N THR A 754 -3.55 7.59 -20.92
CA THR A 754 -2.38 6.94 -21.51
C THR A 754 -1.41 8.01 -22.00
N THR A 755 -0.19 8.02 -21.47
CA THR A 755 0.85 8.99 -21.85
C THR A 755 2.01 8.28 -22.53
N VAL A 756 2.36 8.73 -23.73
CA VAL A 756 3.60 8.33 -24.41
C VAL A 756 4.56 9.51 -24.28
N ALA A 757 5.33 9.52 -23.19
CA ALA A 757 6.28 10.58 -22.86
C ALA A 757 7.51 10.50 -23.76
N GLU A 758 8.11 9.31 -23.89
CA GLU A 758 9.25 9.06 -24.77
C GLU A 758 9.32 7.59 -25.22
N GLY A 759 9.89 7.34 -26.38
CA GLY A 759 10.04 6.00 -26.96
C GLY A 759 8.71 5.43 -27.45
N ASN A 760 8.65 4.11 -27.64
CA ASN A 760 7.56 3.48 -28.40
C ASN A 760 6.56 2.74 -27.50
N LEU A 761 5.30 3.18 -27.53
CA LEU A 761 4.14 2.43 -27.06
C LEU A 761 3.47 1.73 -28.25
N VAL A 762 3.45 0.40 -28.22
CA VAL A 762 2.72 -0.43 -29.19
C VAL A 762 1.40 -0.88 -28.59
N VAL A 763 0.28 -0.45 -29.15
CA VAL A 763 -1.05 -0.92 -28.76
C VAL A 763 -1.52 -1.96 -29.77
N SER A 764 -1.63 -3.22 -29.32
CA SER A 764 -2.17 -4.34 -30.12
C SER A 764 -3.58 -4.75 -29.69
N GLY A 765 -4.02 -4.36 -28.49
CA GLY A 765 -5.37 -4.59 -27.96
C GLY A 765 -6.27 -3.37 -28.09
N ASP A 766 -7.19 -3.23 -27.15
CA ASP A 766 -8.16 -2.14 -27.07
C ASP A 766 -7.99 -1.38 -25.74
N ILE A 767 -7.58 -0.11 -25.85
CA ILE A 767 -7.49 0.85 -24.74
C ILE A 767 -8.47 2.03 -24.94
N SER A 768 -9.56 1.83 -25.68
CA SER A 768 -10.57 2.87 -25.97
C SER A 768 -11.18 3.51 -24.73
N SER A 769 -11.20 2.81 -23.60
CA SER A 769 -11.66 3.33 -22.32
C SER A 769 -10.74 4.40 -21.70
N SER A 770 -9.47 4.47 -22.13
CA SER A 770 -8.54 5.54 -21.75
C SER A 770 -9.13 6.89 -22.15
N THR A 771 -9.34 7.77 -21.15
CA THR A 771 -9.97 9.10 -21.38
C THR A 771 -9.23 9.96 -22.39
N LEU A 772 -7.90 9.83 -22.45
CA LEU A 772 -7.04 10.45 -23.45
C LEU A 772 -5.77 9.62 -23.66
N THR A 773 -5.34 9.47 -24.91
CA THR A 773 -3.99 9.03 -25.29
C THR A 773 -3.19 10.25 -25.77
N SER A 774 -2.14 10.61 -25.03
CA SER A 774 -1.32 11.79 -25.30
C SER A 774 0.08 11.38 -25.73
N VAL A 775 0.47 11.75 -26.95
CA VAL A 775 1.80 11.44 -27.51
C VAL A 775 2.66 12.69 -27.48
N GLN A 776 3.63 12.72 -26.57
CA GLN A 776 4.51 13.87 -26.29
C GLN A 776 5.79 13.84 -27.12
N ALA A 777 6.63 14.85 -26.97
CA ALA A 777 7.89 14.98 -27.69
C ALA A 777 8.82 13.80 -27.43
N GLY A 778 9.23 13.09 -28.49
CA GLY A 778 10.05 11.87 -28.38
C GLY A 778 9.23 10.59 -28.21
N GLY A 779 7.93 10.69 -27.95
CA GLY A 779 7.00 9.57 -27.90
C GLY A 779 6.56 9.09 -29.29
N VAL A 780 6.38 7.78 -29.44
CA VAL A 780 5.86 7.10 -30.63
C VAL A 780 4.69 6.21 -30.23
N LEU A 781 3.52 6.44 -30.82
CA LEU A 781 2.37 5.54 -30.72
C LEU A 781 2.28 4.68 -31.98
N SER A 782 2.35 3.36 -31.81
CA SER A 782 2.28 2.38 -32.90
C SER A 782 1.43 1.16 -32.56
N GLY A 783 1.36 0.18 -33.47
CA GLY A 783 0.55 -1.03 -33.32
C GLY A 783 -0.80 -0.93 -34.04
N SER A 784 -1.51 -2.06 -34.08
CA SER A 784 -2.74 -2.22 -34.87
C SER A 784 -4.03 -2.22 -34.04
N GLY A 785 -3.96 -1.80 -32.78
CA GLY A 785 -5.07 -1.83 -31.84
C GLY A 785 -6.05 -0.66 -31.96
N THR A 786 -6.91 -0.55 -30.94
CA THR A 786 -7.87 0.53 -30.75
C THR A 786 -7.44 1.39 -29.56
N VAL A 787 -7.44 2.72 -29.74
CA VAL A 787 -7.21 3.71 -28.69
C VAL A 787 -8.42 4.65 -28.59
N GLY A 788 -8.59 5.33 -27.44
CA GLY A 788 -9.67 6.30 -27.25
C GLY A 788 -9.35 7.65 -27.91
N ASN A 789 -9.88 8.75 -27.36
CA ASN A 789 -9.48 10.10 -27.77
C ASN A 789 -7.96 10.21 -27.79
N THR A 790 -7.39 10.76 -28.86
CA THR A 790 -5.93 10.78 -29.04
C THR A 790 -5.44 12.16 -29.49
N VAL A 791 -4.28 12.58 -29.00
CA VAL A 791 -3.60 13.80 -29.44
C VAL A 791 -2.12 13.52 -29.74
N ILE A 792 -1.66 13.97 -30.91
CA ILE A 792 -0.23 14.03 -31.24
C ILE A 792 0.26 15.45 -30.99
N LEU A 793 1.09 15.62 -29.95
CA LEU A 793 1.68 16.90 -29.56
C LEU A 793 2.91 17.23 -30.42
N ALA A 794 3.45 18.43 -30.24
CA ALA A 794 4.70 18.85 -30.85
C ALA A 794 5.83 17.86 -30.52
N GLY A 795 6.53 17.36 -31.54
CA GLY A 795 7.60 16.36 -31.40
C GLY A 795 7.12 14.91 -31.17
N GLY A 796 5.82 14.68 -30.96
CA GLY A 796 5.24 13.34 -30.87
C GLY A 796 5.04 12.69 -32.23
N THR A 797 4.98 11.36 -32.27
CA THR A 797 4.88 10.58 -33.52
C THR A 797 3.76 9.56 -33.49
N GLY A 798 2.89 9.60 -34.48
CA GLY A 798 2.00 8.49 -34.83
C GLY A 798 2.62 7.60 -35.91
N SER A 799 2.58 6.28 -35.74
CA SER A 799 3.06 5.27 -36.70
C SER A 799 2.16 4.02 -36.64
N PRO A 800 0.96 4.05 -37.23
CA PRO A 800 -0.05 3.02 -37.07
C PRO A 800 0.36 1.67 -37.68
N GLY A 801 -0.17 0.59 -37.12
CA GLY A 801 0.07 -0.78 -37.57
C GLY A 801 1.34 -1.42 -37.00
N ASN A 802 1.56 -2.68 -37.40
CA ASN A 802 2.88 -3.33 -37.38
C ASN A 802 3.59 -3.14 -38.73
N SER A 803 3.22 -2.06 -39.44
CA SER A 803 3.87 -1.52 -40.62
C SER A 803 3.83 -2.37 -41.91
N PRO A 804 3.10 -1.94 -42.96
CA PRO A 804 1.96 -1.03 -42.93
C PRO A 804 0.75 -1.63 -42.19
N GLY A 805 -0.13 -0.78 -41.64
CA GLY A 805 -1.38 -1.26 -41.02
C GLY A 805 -2.37 -0.20 -40.59
N THR A 806 -3.40 -0.63 -39.85
CA THR A 806 -4.46 0.24 -39.32
C THR A 806 -4.33 0.43 -37.81
N MET A 807 -4.45 1.66 -37.32
CA MET A 807 -4.80 1.94 -35.92
C MET A 807 -6.19 2.55 -35.86
N THR A 808 -7.02 2.08 -34.92
CA THR A 808 -8.36 2.63 -34.72
C THR A 808 -8.35 3.65 -33.58
N ILE A 809 -8.91 4.84 -33.82
CA ILE A 809 -9.20 5.84 -32.81
C ILE A 809 -10.72 5.80 -32.56
N ASP A 810 -11.14 5.21 -31.45
CA ASP A 810 -12.54 5.26 -31.02
C ASP A 810 -12.82 6.53 -30.22
N GLY A 811 -12.90 7.64 -30.94
CA GLY A 811 -13.03 8.99 -30.39
C GLY A 811 -12.53 10.05 -31.36
N ASN A 812 -12.24 11.23 -30.84
CA ASN A 812 -11.64 12.32 -31.61
C ASN A 812 -10.11 12.17 -31.69
N PHE A 813 -9.55 12.58 -32.83
CA PHE A 813 -8.12 12.58 -33.06
C PHE A 813 -7.62 13.99 -33.35
N ALA A 814 -6.67 14.51 -32.58
CA ALA A 814 -6.13 15.86 -32.76
C ALA A 814 -4.66 15.82 -33.18
N TRP A 815 -4.32 16.64 -34.17
CA TRP A 815 -2.94 16.86 -34.61
C TRP A 815 -2.51 18.28 -34.29
N LEU A 816 -1.45 18.42 -33.50
CA LEU A 816 -0.91 19.72 -33.11
C LEU A 816 0.39 20.02 -33.83
N GLY A 817 0.66 21.31 -34.05
CA GLY A 817 1.81 21.75 -34.82
C GLY A 817 3.13 21.26 -34.22
N GLY A 818 4.05 20.81 -35.08
CA GLY A 818 5.29 20.14 -34.72
C GLY A 818 5.16 18.63 -34.53
N GLY A 819 3.95 18.06 -34.51
CA GLY A 819 3.73 16.61 -34.45
C GLY A 819 4.09 15.90 -35.76
N ASN A 820 4.19 14.57 -35.70
CA ASN A 820 4.63 13.72 -36.81
C ASN A 820 3.65 12.56 -37.06
N TYR A 821 3.46 12.23 -38.34
CA TYR A 821 2.90 10.97 -38.79
C TYR A 821 3.93 10.30 -39.70
N ASN A 822 4.50 9.19 -39.23
CA ASN A 822 5.34 8.31 -40.04
C ASN A 822 4.40 7.39 -40.82
N TRP A 823 4.30 7.61 -42.13
CA TRP A 823 3.36 6.92 -43.00
C TRP A 823 4.10 5.97 -43.94
N GLN A 824 3.83 4.68 -43.79
CA GLN A 824 4.46 3.62 -44.56
C GLN A 824 3.59 3.16 -45.73
N ILE A 825 4.25 2.78 -46.83
CA ILE A 825 3.61 2.22 -48.02
C ILE A 825 4.50 1.16 -48.67
N HIS A 826 3.92 -0.01 -48.94
CA HIS A 826 4.58 -1.09 -49.66
C HIS A 826 4.17 -1.13 -51.13
N ASP A 827 2.87 -1.15 -51.44
CA ASP A 827 2.35 -1.16 -52.82
C ASP A 827 1.37 -0.01 -53.03
N VAL A 828 1.60 0.79 -54.07
CA VAL A 828 0.74 1.95 -54.38
C VAL A 828 -0.63 1.57 -54.93
N LEU A 829 -0.78 0.34 -55.41
CA LEU A 829 -2.06 -0.24 -55.82
C LEU A 829 -2.70 -1.10 -54.73
N GLY A 830 -2.08 -1.17 -53.56
CA GLY A 830 -2.62 -1.86 -52.39
C GLY A 830 -3.88 -1.19 -51.83
N ALA A 831 -4.23 -1.54 -50.59
CA ALA A 831 -5.38 -0.95 -49.90
C ALA A 831 -4.96 -0.31 -48.58
N ALA A 832 -5.68 0.75 -48.19
CA ALA A 832 -5.45 1.44 -46.93
C ALA A 832 -5.57 0.47 -45.75
N GLY A 833 -4.58 0.51 -44.86
CA GLY A 833 -4.56 -0.24 -43.62
C GLY A 833 -4.20 -1.72 -43.73
N GLN A 834 -3.85 -2.21 -44.92
CA GLN A 834 -3.49 -3.62 -45.16
C GLN A 834 -1.96 -3.84 -45.13
N PRO A 835 -1.48 -5.04 -44.75
CA PRO A 835 -0.04 -5.34 -44.64
C PRO A 835 0.79 -5.19 -45.92
N VAL A 836 0.15 -5.21 -47.09
CA VAL A 836 0.80 -5.00 -48.40
C VAL A 836 0.35 -3.69 -49.07
N GLY A 837 -0.33 -2.81 -48.32
CA GLY A 837 -0.79 -1.52 -48.80
C GLY A 837 -0.05 -0.37 -48.13
N TRP A 838 -0.78 0.52 -47.48
CA TRP A 838 -0.23 1.67 -46.76
C TRP A 838 -0.92 1.90 -45.43
N ASP A 839 -0.31 2.71 -44.59
CA ASP A 839 -0.79 3.03 -43.25
C ASP A 839 -2.11 3.80 -43.22
N LEU A 840 -2.96 3.47 -42.24
CA LEU A 840 -4.27 4.10 -42.05
C LEU A 840 -4.54 4.38 -40.56
N TYR A 841 -4.96 5.61 -40.27
CA TYR A 841 -5.75 5.89 -39.07
C TYR A 841 -7.25 5.77 -39.39
N ASN A 842 -7.99 4.98 -38.63
CA ASN A 842 -9.44 4.85 -38.74
C ASN A 842 -10.11 5.49 -37.52
N VAL A 843 -10.80 6.60 -37.70
CA VAL A 843 -11.30 7.47 -36.62
C VAL A 843 -12.82 7.45 -36.56
N SER A 844 -13.39 7.01 -35.43
CA SER A 844 -14.85 7.03 -35.23
C SER A 844 -15.40 8.44 -35.00
N GLY A 845 -14.55 9.37 -34.51
CA GLY A 845 -14.89 10.78 -34.33
C GLY A 845 -14.39 11.70 -35.46
N VAL A 846 -14.01 12.93 -35.07
CA VAL A 846 -13.44 13.96 -35.95
C VAL A 846 -11.91 13.90 -35.93
N LEU A 847 -11.28 14.15 -37.09
CA LEU A 847 -9.87 14.59 -37.14
C LEU A 847 -9.82 16.12 -36.99
N ASP A 848 -9.32 16.61 -35.86
CA ASP A 848 -9.21 18.03 -35.55
C ASP A 848 -7.82 18.59 -35.86
N LEU A 849 -7.79 19.51 -36.83
CA LEU A 849 -6.61 20.22 -37.31
C LEU A 849 -6.68 21.72 -36.99
N SER A 850 -7.67 22.17 -36.22
CA SER A 850 -7.97 23.59 -36.00
C SER A 850 -6.86 24.36 -35.28
N ALA A 851 -5.96 23.66 -34.59
CA ALA A 851 -4.80 24.24 -33.93
C ALA A 851 -3.58 24.46 -34.85
N LEU A 852 -3.60 23.95 -36.08
CA LEU A 852 -2.49 24.10 -37.02
C LEU A 852 -2.46 25.49 -37.67
N THR A 853 -1.26 25.97 -37.97
CA THR A 853 -1.06 27.25 -38.66
C THR A 853 0.15 27.20 -39.60
N LEU A 854 0.33 28.22 -40.45
CA LEU A 854 1.53 28.36 -41.28
C LEU A 854 2.85 28.37 -40.49
N GLY A 855 2.82 28.88 -39.25
CA GLY A 855 3.99 28.95 -38.36
C GLY A 855 4.17 27.73 -37.45
N SER A 856 3.18 26.84 -37.39
CA SER A 856 3.18 25.64 -36.55
C SER A 856 2.50 24.51 -37.31
N ARG A 857 3.27 23.86 -38.19
CA ARG A 857 2.78 22.86 -39.15
C ARG A 857 2.91 21.44 -38.61
N PHE A 858 2.04 20.53 -39.07
CA PHE A 858 2.17 19.10 -38.80
C PHE A 858 3.00 18.39 -39.89
N ASN A 859 3.79 17.39 -39.53
CA ASN A 859 4.68 16.70 -40.46
C ASN A 859 4.12 15.35 -40.90
N ILE A 860 4.03 15.13 -42.21
CA ILE A 860 3.77 13.82 -42.82
C ILE A 860 5.11 13.31 -43.36
N ASN A 861 5.66 12.28 -42.73
CA ASN A 861 6.96 11.70 -43.07
C ASN A 861 6.72 10.43 -43.88
N LEU A 862 7.04 10.48 -45.17
CA LEU A 862 6.79 9.35 -46.08
C LEU A 862 7.86 8.28 -45.90
N TRP A 863 7.45 7.02 -45.98
CA TRP A 863 8.36 5.87 -45.92
C TRP A 863 7.90 4.77 -46.88
N SER A 864 8.63 4.55 -47.96
CA SER A 864 8.34 3.44 -48.87
C SER A 864 9.10 2.18 -48.48
N LEU A 865 8.45 1.02 -48.65
CA LEU A 865 8.97 -0.29 -48.30
C LEU A 865 9.00 -1.21 -49.54
N SER A 866 10.11 -1.92 -49.74
CA SER A 866 10.24 -2.96 -50.76
C SER A 866 9.85 -4.35 -50.25
N ASP A 867 9.71 -4.53 -48.94
CA ASP A 867 9.26 -5.77 -48.28
C ASP A 867 8.63 -5.41 -46.92
N THR A 868 7.69 -6.23 -46.44
CA THR A 868 6.97 -6.07 -45.16
C THR A 868 7.09 -7.30 -44.24
N GLY A 869 7.98 -8.24 -44.56
CA GLY A 869 8.23 -9.44 -43.75
C GLY A 869 9.71 -9.86 -43.66
N PRO A 870 10.60 -9.10 -42.99
CA PRO A 870 10.38 -7.87 -42.22
C PRO A 870 10.33 -6.60 -43.09
N ASP A 871 9.98 -5.47 -42.49
CA ASP A 871 10.07 -4.16 -43.17
C ASP A 871 11.47 -3.89 -43.72
N VAL A 872 11.54 -3.70 -45.03
CA VAL A 872 12.75 -3.27 -45.73
C VAL A 872 12.47 -1.96 -46.44
N SER A 873 13.24 -0.92 -46.10
CA SER A 873 13.17 0.37 -46.78
C SER A 873 13.59 0.21 -48.24
N GLY A 874 12.78 0.72 -49.17
CA GLY A 874 13.04 0.60 -50.59
C GLY A 874 11.93 1.21 -51.43
N ASP A 875 11.98 0.99 -52.74
CA ASP A 875 10.94 1.45 -53.65
C ASP A 875 9.61 0.76 -53.33
N ALA A 876 8.53 1.54 -53.21
CA ALA A 876 7.18 1.02 -53.17
C ALA A 876 6.82 0.40 -54.53
N ASP A 877 6.17 -0.75 -54.50
CA ASP A 877 5.75 -1.47 -55.68
C ASP A 877 4.74 -0.67 -56.51
N ASN A 878 4.80 -0.89 -57.82
CA ASN A 878 3.88 -0.34 -58.83
C ASN A 878 3.81 1.20 -58.94
N PHE A 879 4.73 1.93 -58.32
CA PHE A 879 4.80 3.39 -58.48
C PHE A 879 5.30 3.79 -59.87
N ASP A 880 4.46 4.53 -60.58
CA ASP A 880 4.73 5.14 -61.88
C ASP A 880 4.62 6.66 -61.74
N TYR A 881 5.75 7.35 -61.78
CA TYR A 881 5.84 8.80 -61.63
C TYR A 881 5.05 9.59 -62.69
N SER A 882 4.56 8.93 -63.75
CA SER A 882 3.73 9.51 -64.80
C SER A 882 2.21 9.40 -64.55
N ARG A 883 1.81 8.87 -63.38
CA ARG A 883 0.41 8.74 -62.96
C ARG A 883 0.13 9.55 -61.70
N ASN A 884 -1.13 9.97 -61.55
CA ASN A 884 -1.61 10.58 -60.32
C ASN A 884 -2.12 9.48 -59.38
N TYR A 885 -1.86 9.63 -58.08
CA TYR A 885 -2.31 8.70 -57.05
C TYR A 885 -2.99 9.45 -55.91
N ALA A 886 -3.89 8.76 -55.21
CA ALA A 886 -4.52 9.26 -54.00
C ALA A 886 -4.69 8.12 -53.00
N TRP A 887 -4.13 8.30 -51.80
CA TRP A 887 -4.15 7.33 -50.72
C TRP A 887 -4.86 7.93 -49.52
N THR A 888 -5.91 7.28 -49.04
CA THR A 888 -6.56 7.66 -47.78
C THR A 888 -5.62 7.29 -46.63
N ILE A 889 -5.15 8.31 -45.90
CA ILE A 889 -4.21 8.15 -44.78
C ILE A 889 -4.88 8.32 -43.41
N VAL A 890 -6.03 9.00 -43.39
CA VAL A 890 -6.96 9.04 -42.26
C VAL A 890 -8.38 8.89 -42.79
N ALA A 891 -9.09 7.87 -42.33
CA ALA A 891 -10.52 7.71 -42.55
C ALA A 891 -11.27 8.20 -41.30
N THR A 892 -12.34 8.99 -41.47
CA THR A 892 -13.14 9.46 -40.32
C THR A 892 -14.63 9.24 -40.53
N THR A 893 -15.37 9.08 -39.44
CA THR A 893 -16.85 8.99 -39.51
C THR A 893 -17.50 10.36 -39.41
N MET A 894 -16.96 11.28 -38.62
CA MET A 894 -17.54 12.63 -38.40
C MET A 894 -16.89 13.75 -39.21
N GLY A 895 -15.83 13.47 -39.99
CA GLY A 895 -15.17 14.43 -40.88
C GLY A 895 -13.85 15.00 -40.36
N VAL A 896 -13.26 15.88 -41.17
CA VAL A 896 -12.01 16.61 -40.87
C VAL A 896 -12.33 18.09 -40.63
N THR A 897 -11.86 18.66 -39.53
CA THR A 897 -12.05 20.08 -39.19
C THR A 897 -10.74 20.85 -39.23
N GLY A 898 -10.78 22.12 -39.66
CA GLY A 898 -9.61 23.01 -39.65
C GLY A 898 -8.57 22.74 -40.74
N PHE A 899 -8.90 21.99 -41.79
CA PHE A 899 -7.96 21.63 -42.84
C PHE A 899 -7.55 22.83 -43.72
N ASP A 900 -6.23 23.03 -43.85
CA ASP A 900 -5.59 23.79 -44.91
C ASP A 900 -4.32 23.05 -45.33
N ALA A 901 -4.13 22.81 -46.63
CA ALA A 901 -2.98 22.05 -47.14
C ALA A 901 -1.63 22.70 -46.82
N SER A 902 -1.59 24.02 -46.60
CA SER A 902 -0.37 24.77 -46.26
C SER A 902 0.08 24.59 -44.81
N TYR A 903 -0.75 23.96 -43.97
CA TYR A 903 -0.45 23.68 -42.55
C TYR A 903 0.35 22.39 -42.35
N PHE A 904 0.81 21.78 -43.45
CA PHE A 904 1.55 20.52 -43.43
C PHE A 904 2.91 20.65 -44.09
N ASN A 905 3.88 19.93 -43.54
CA ASN A 905 5.12 19.60 -44.24
C ASN A 905 5.02 18.15 -44.70
N ILE A 906 5.28 17.89 -45.99
CA ILE A 906 5.35 16.52 -46.51
C ILE A 906 6.82 16.23 -46.80
N ASN A 907 7.41 15.36 -45.99
CA ASN A 907 8.82 15.02 -46.06
C ASN A 907 9.00 13.76 -46.90
N THR A 908 9.64 13.90 -48.06
CA THR A 908 9.93 12.78 -48.97
C THR A 908 11.31 12.15 -48.72
N GLY A 909 12.22 12.85 -48.05
CA GLY A 909 13.49 12.30 -47.57
C GLY A 909 13.38 11.70 -46.17
N ALA A 910 14.47 11.13 -45.68
CA ALA A 910 14.56 10.59 -44.32
C ALA A 910 14.24 11.68 -43.27
N ALA A 911 13.24 11.42 -42.43
CA ALA A 911 12.78 12.32 -41.38
C ALA A 911 12.17 11.51 -40.23
N ASN A 912 12.41 11.93 -38.98
CA ASN A 912 11.75 11.35 -37.79
C ASN A 912 11.81 9.79 -37.73
N GLY A 913 12.97 9.22 -38.05
CA GLY A 913 13.18 7.78 -38.07
C GLY A 913 12.75 7.04 -39.33
N THR A 914 12.10 7.69 -40.30
CA THR A 914 11.81 7.09 -41.62
C THR A 914 13.03 7.14 -42.54
N ALA A 915 13.09 6.23 -43.52
CA ALA A 915 14.09 6.26 -44.58
C ALA A 915 13.73 7.18 -45.77
N GLY A 916 12.49 7.67 -45.84
CA GLY A 916 11.97 8.47 -46.95
C GLY A 916 11.19 7.65 -47.99
N PHE A 917 10.65 8.35 -48.98
CA PHE A 917 9.99 7.78 -50.15
C PHE A 917 11.04 7.59 -51.27
N SER A 918 11.43 6.34 -51.51
CA SER A 918 12.60 5.98 -52.31
C SER A 918 12.36 6.10 -53.82
N ASN A 919 11.11 5.89 -54.28
CA ASN A 919 10.82 5.92 -55.70
C ASN A 919 11.10 7.31 -56.30
N GLY A 920 11.71 7.34 -57.50
CA GLY A 920 11.99 8.58 -58.22
C GLY A 920 10.73 9.36 -58.61
N LEU A 921 10.65 10.63 -58.20
CA LEU A 921 9.45 11.47 -58.43
C LEU A 921 9.44 12.22 -59.77
N LEU A 922 10.61 12.38 -60.41
CA LEU A 922 10.80 13.07 -61.71
C LEU A 922 10.02 14.40 -61.87
N GLY A 923 10.00 15.20 -60.81
CA GLY A 923 9.36 16.53 -60.76
C GLY A 923 7.90 16.53 -60.31
N GLY A 924 7.29 15.37 -60.07
CA GLY A 924 6.00 15.26 -59.40
C GLY A 924 6.07 15.63 -57.92
N GLY A 925 4.93 15.95 -57.33
CA GLY A 925 4.84 16.47 -55.96
C GLY A 925 3.70 15.87 -55.16
N PHE A 926 3.91 15.81 -53.84
CA PHE A 926 2.88 15.38 -52.89
C PHE A 926 2.11 16.57 -52.32
N SER A 927 0.83 16.34 -52.04
CA SER A 927 -0.08 17.29 -51.37
C SER A 927 -1.11 16.53 -50.55
N LEU A 928 -1.79 17.22 -49.63
CA LEU A 928 -2.95 16.68 -48.91
C LEU A 928 -4.24 17.28 -49.45
N ARG A 929 -5.33 16.52 -49.37
CA ARG A 929 -6.69 17.02 -49.57
C ARG A 929 -7.69 16.29 -48.67
N VAL A 930 -8.84 16.91 -48.44
CA VAL A 930 -10.00 16.25 -47.86
C VAL A 930 -10.91 15.77 -48.98
N ASP A 931 -11.32 14.50 -48.92
CA ASP A 931 -12.26 13.86 -49.85
C ASP A 931 -13.36 13.16 -49.05
N GLY A 932 -14.60 13.66 -49.17
CA GLY A 932 -15.68 13.29 -48.25
C GLY A 932 -15.29 13.62 -46.80
N ASN A 933 -15.27 12.58 -45.94
CA ASN A 933 -14.86 12.70 -44.54
C ASN A 933 -13.37 12.38 -44.32
N ASN A 934 -12.60 12.05 -45.36
CA ASN A 934 -11.28 11.43 -45.22
C ASN A 934 -10.16 12.39 -45.61
N LEU A 935 -9.00 12.25 -44.99
CA LEU A 935 -7.77 12.92 -45.39
C LEU A 935 -6.98 12.01 -46.34
N GLN A 936 -6.62 12.53 -47.51
CA GLN A 936 -5.86 11.83 -48.54
C GLN A 936 -4.51 12.48 -48.80
N LEU A 937 -3.48 11.65 -48.93
CA LEU A 937 -2.19 12.01 -49.53
C LEU A 937 -2.29 11.80 -51.05
N VAL A 938 -1.88 12.80 -51.81
CA VAL A 938 -2.02 12.83 -53.28
C VAL A 938 -0.67 13.07 -53.91
N PHE A 939 -0.29 12.21 -54.85
CA PHE A 939 0.82 12.46 -55.75
C PHE A 939 0.29 12.95 -57.10
N ASN A 940 0.80 14.08 -57.57
CA ASN A 940 0.53 14.60 -58.90
C ASN A 940 1.80 14.62 -59.73
N THR A 941 1.66 14.21 -60.99
CA THR A 941 2.73 14.30 -62.00
C THR A 941 3.21 15.74 -62.19
N ALA A 942 4.46 15.91 -62.62
CA ALA A 942 4.98 17.21 -63.02
C ALA A 942 4.10 17.79 -64.14
N VAL A 943 3.58 19.01 -63.95
CA VAL A 943 2.93 19.73 -65.05
C VAL A 943 4.01 20.02 -66.10
N PRO A 944 3.86 19.57 -67.37
CA PRO A 944 4.83 19.92 -68.39
C PRO A 944 4.87 21.44 -68.54
N GLU A 945 6.00 22.07 -68.20
CA GLU A 945 6.19 23.47 -68.58
C GLU A 945 6.04 23.57 -70.11
N PRO A 946 5.33 24.57 -70.68
CA PRO A 946 5.39 24.83 -72.10
C PRO A 946 6.87 25.04 -72.45
N GLY A 947 7.47 24.06 -73.14
CA GLY A 947 8.92 23.98 -73.28
C GLY A 947 9.51 25.32 -73.68
N THR A 948 10.65 25.67 -73.07
CA THR A 948 11.45 26.89 -73.24
C THR A 948 11.64 27.32 -74.71
N TRP A 949 11.47 26.39 -75.66
CA TRP A 949 11.39 26.62 -77.11
C TRP A 949 10.22 27.50 -77.57
N ALA A 950 9.05 27.48 -76.91
CA ALA A 950 7.92 28.35 -77.23
C ALA A 950 8.20 29.82 -76.85
N ALA A 951 8.81 30.04 -75.69
CA ALA A 951 9.29 31.36 -75.28
C ALA A 951 10.46 31.84 -76.16
N ALA A 952 11.38 30.95 -76.54
CA ALA A 952 12.46 31.26 -77.48
C ALA A 952 11.95 31.57 -78.89
N ALA A 953 10.88 30.90 -79.37
CA ALA A 953 10.25 31.18 -80.66
C ALA A 953 9.53 32.54 -80.67
N VAL A 954 8.90 32.93 -79.57
CA VAL A 954 8.26 34.25 -79.42
C VAL A 954 9.30 35.37 -79.29
N LEU A 955 10.43 35.12 -78.61
CA LEU A 955 11.57 36.05 -78.52
C LEU A 955 12.33 36.19 -79.85
N LEU A 956 12.48 35.11 -80.63
CA LEU A 956 13.03 35.16 -81.99
C LEU A 956 12.09 35.87 -82.97
N ALA A 957 10.77 35.64 -82.87
CA ALA A 957 9.77 36.31 -83.71
C ALA A 957 9.70 37.83 -83.43
N SER A 958 9.80 38.24 -82.16
CA SER A 958 9.82 39.66 -81.78
C SER A 958 11.13 40.36 -82.16
N ALA A 959 12.28 39.66 -82.08
CA ALA A 959 13.56 40.17 -82.58
C ALA A 959 13.60 40.34 -84.12
N LEU A 960 12.92 39.47 -84.87
CA LEU A 960 12.78 39.58 -86.34
C LEU A 960 11.89 40.75 -86.78
N VAL A 961 10.80 41.01 -86.06
CA VAL A 961 9.89 42.15 -86.35
C VAL A 961 10.55 43.49 -86.07
N VAL A 962 11.41 43.58 -85.05
CA VAL A 962 12.19 44.81 -84.76
C VAL A 962 13.30 45.03 -85.80
N ARG A 963 13.89 43.96 -86.36
CA ARG A 963 14.92 44.07 -87.41
C ARG A 963 14.36 44.43 -88.80
N TYR A 964 13.12 44.05 -89.11
CA TYR A 964 12.51 44.37 -90.42
C TYR A 964 12.06 45.84 -90.57
N ARG A 965 12.23 46.69 -89.56
CA ARG A 965 11.98 48.15 -89.65
C ARG A 965 13.21 49.02 -89.90
N ARG A 966 14.41 48.46 -90.18
CA ARG A 966 15.60 49.27 -90.49
C ARG A 966 16.38 48.74 -91.71
N GLY A 967 16.00 49.20 -92.90
CA GLY A 967 16.75 48.96 -94.15
C GLY A 967 16.20 49.63 -95.42
N SER A 968 16.22 50.96 -95.46
CA SER A 968 16.56 51.85 -96.60
C SER A 968 16.63 51.23 -98.02
N SER A 969 15.78 51.65 -98.96
CA SER A 969 16.05 52.65 -100.02
C SER A 969 16.90 52.23 -101.25
N VAL A 970 16.23 52.21 -102.42
CA VAL A 970 16.66 52.68 -103.77
C VAL A 970 17.70 51.87 -104.59
N SER A 971 17.26 51.31 -105.74
CA SER A 971 17.78 51.59 -107.11
C SER A 971 17.57 50.45 -108.14
N ARG A 972 16.94 50.81 -109.29
CA ARG A 972 17.04 50.29 -110.68
C ARG A 972 18.11 49.20 -110.95
N ARG A 973 17.95 48.21 -111.86
CA ARG A 973 17.52 48.27 -113.28
C ARG A 973 17.58 46.85 -113.90
N ARG A 974 16.69 46.60 -114.88
CA ARG A 974 16.83 45.80 -116.12
C ARG A 974 16.87 44.26 -116.10
N SER A 975 15.98 43.70 -116.93
CA SER A 975 15.94 42.35 -117.50
C SER A 975 17.15 42.07 -118.43
N PRO A 976 17.39 40.81 -118.85
CA PRO A 976 16.60 40.08 -119.87
C PRO A 976 16.34 38.61 -119.47
N ARG A 977 15.45 37.80 -120.02
CA ARG A 977 14.68 37.72 -121.27
C ARG A 977 13.27 37.22 -120.96
#